data_AF-A0AAD9ZTN2-F1
#
_entry.id   AF-A0AAD9ZTN2-F1
#
_cell.length_a   1.000
_cell.length_b   1.000
_cell.length_c   1.000
_cell.angle_alpha   90.00
_cell.angle_beta   90.00
_cell.angle_gamma   90.00
#
_symmetry.space_group_name_H-M   'P 1'
#
loop_
_entity.id
_entity.type
_entity.pdbx_description
1 polymer ?
#
loop_
_entity_poly.entity_id
_entity_poly.type
_entity_poly.pdbx_seq_one_letter_code
_entity_poly.pdbx_strand_id
1 'polypeptide(L)'
;MATYSCLLSVTLSFLVLFSSCSAQISQVTSRGRQQRIQTQCNIQNLDTLEPQQRIESEAGHTDLWDQNSEDLQCANVAVLRHTIQNRGLLVPSYTGTTQMMYVLQGEGLHGASIPGCPETFQYSQQQSKSQSQSQSQSQSQSQEGREDEHQKVRQIREGDVIALPAGIAHWIYNNGQSNLVVVSLYDIGNDANQLDQSFRNFFLGGSPQQELQGESRQEGRQQGRQQGQQGQEQSGGNVYSGFNQDLLAEALNIDRELVNKLQRNDRQRGVIVRVQDEFQVVAPHRREQQESEQEQEREQEQGSNGLEETLCTLSLKHNINKPSLADVFNPRAGRSTSINAYVLPILENLQLSINKVVLYKNAIYAPHWNPDAHSILYIIRGSGRIQIVSQTGDAVFDDNVKEGQVVVVPQEFAVVQKAGNSGLEWISFKTHPLAKISQLAGRRSFLTSTPVDVLANAFRVSREDARRLKNGRREITLFSPLRVAGSKGFVLFSKMKTSKLIIKNGLASKEKVTVNTQFLVNQIALVDKKVVNEGWNATLKQERISLLSDLWREIRREEQRWKQLSRVKWLKEGDRNTKFFHWVANGRRCSNYIGNLVFDGVRISDPVLVKSRIFNFFKEGREDEHQKVRQIREGDVIALPAGIAHWIYNNGQSNLVVVSLYDIGNDANQLDQSFRNFFLGGSPQQELQGESRQEGRHQGQQGRQQGQQGQEQSGGNVYSGFNQDLLAEALNIDRELVNKLQRNDRQRGVIVRVQDEFQVVAPHRREQQEREQEQEREQEQGSNGLEETLCTLSLKRNINKPSLADVFNPRAGRSTSINAYVLPILENLQLSINKVVLYKNAIYAPHWNPDAHSILYIIRGSGRIQIVSQTGDAVFDDNVKEGQVVVVPQGFAVVQKAGNRGLEWISFKTHPLAKISQLAGRGSFLTSTPVDVLANAFRVSREDARRLKNGRREITLFSPLRSSSHY
;
A
#
# COMPACT_ATOMS: atom_id res chain seq x y z
N MET A 1 -19.20 -20.40 -45.64
CA MET A 1 -19.21 -19.08 -44.95
C MET A 1 -19.93 -19.08 -43.60
N ALA A 2 -20.42 -20.23 -43.10
CA ALA A 2 -20.95 -20.35 -41.74
C ALA A 2 -19.85 -20.38 -40.66
N THR A 3 -18.60 -20.70 -41.02
CA THR A 3 -17.44 -20.71 -40.12
C THR A 3 -16.90 -19.31 -39.78
N TYR A 4 -17.10 -18.31 -40.65
CA TYR A 4 -16.61 -16.94 -40.44
C TYR A 4 -17.55 -16.09 -39.56
N SER A 5 -18.85 -16.42 -39.49
CA SER A 5 -19.84 -15.69 -38.68
C SER A 5 -19.74 -16.04 -37.18
N CYS A 6 -19.38 -17.28 -36.84
CA CYS A 6 -19.08 -17.68 -35.46
C CYS A 6 -17.75 -17.12 -34.95
N LEU A 7 -16.73 -16.99 -35.82
CA LEU A 7 -15.44 -16.39 -35.44
C LEU A 7 -15.55 -14.87 -35.19
N LEU A 8 -16.46 -14.16 -35.89
CA LEU A 8 -16.73 -12.74 -35.67
C LEU A 8 -17.57 -12.46 -34.42
N SER A 9 -18.50 -13.35 -34.05
CA SER A 9 -19.32 -13.19 -32.84
C SER A 9 -18.54 -13.53 -31.55
N VAL A 10 -17.62 -14.50 -31.60
CA VAL A 10 -16.72 -14.83 -30.50
C VAL A 10 -15.70 -13.70 -30.25
N THR A 11 -15.17 -13.08 -31.31
CA THR A 11 -14.22 -11.95 -31.19
C THR A 11 -14.87 -10.62 -30.74
N LEU A 12 -16.11 -10.32 -31.16
CA LEU A 12 -16.86 -9.16 -30.64
C LEU A 12 -17.29 -9.33 -29.18
N SER A 13 -17.56 -10.57 -28.75
CA SER A 13 -17.91 -10.90 -27.36
C SER A 13 -16.70 -10.78 -26.42
N PHE A 14 -15.51 -11.16 -26.89
CA PHE A 14 -14.25 -10.97 -26.15
C PHE A 14 -13.90 -9.47 -25.98
N LEU A 15 -14.17 -8.60 -26.96
CA LEU A 15 -13.88 -7.17 -26.88
C LEU A 15 -14.81 -6.39 -25.93
N VAL A 16 -16.07 -6.81 -25.78
CA VAL A 16 -17.06 -6.23 -24.84
C VAL A 16 -16.81 -6.66 -23.39
N LEU A 17 -16.27 -7.87 -23.17
CA LEU A 17 -15.85 -8.34 -21.84
C LEU A 17 -14.56 -7.65 -21.35
N PHE A 18 -13.60 -7.37 -22.24
CA PHE A 18 -12.32 -6.73 -21.86
C PHE A 18 -12.43 -5.23 -21.54
N SER A 19 -13.32 -4.46 -22.18
CA SER A 19 -13.44 -3.01 -21.99
C SER A 19 -14.37 -2.59 -20.85
N SER A 20 -15.22 -3.50 -20.37
CA SER A 20 -16.05 -3.33 -19.17
C SER A 20 -15.29 -3.65 -17.88
N CYS A 21 -14.19 -4.42 -17.97
CA CYS A 21 -13.34 -4.78 -16.84
C CYS A 21 -12.48 -3.59 -16.35
N SER A 22 -12.02 -2.70 -17.23
CA SER A 22 -11.07 -1.64 -16.87
C SER A 22 -11.67 -0.41 -16.18
N ALA A 23 -12.98 -0.15 -16.30
CA ALA A 23 -13.59 1.09 -15.75
C ALA A 23 -14.18 0.95 -14.33
N GLN A 24 -14.34 -0.27 -13.82
CA GLN A 24 -14.73 -0.53 -12.42
C GLN A 24 -13.53 -0.80 -11.51
N ILE A 25 -12.36 -1.13 -12.06
CA ILE A 25 -11.10 -1.28 -11.30
C ILE A 25 -10.67 0.04 -10.66
N SER A 26 -11.07 1.22 -11.17
CA SER A 26 -10.61 2.53 -10.64
C SER A 26 -11.50 3.17 -9.55
N GLN A 27 -12.73 2.67 -9.32
CA GLN A 27 -13.61 3.23 -8.27
C GLN A 27 -13.72 2.37 -7.01
N VAL A 28 -13.23 1.12 -7.04
CA VAL A 28 -13.04 0.30 -5.82
C VAL A 28 -11.63 0.53 -5.23
N THR A 29 -10.66 0.99 -6.03
CA THR A 29 -9.26 1.25 -5.60
C THR A 29 -9.01 2.62 -4.95
N SER A 30 -10.03 3.48 -4.79
CA SER A 30 -9.85 4.84 -4.22
C SER A 30 -10.48 5.06 -2.84
N ARG A 31 -10.91 3.99 -2.15
CA ARG A 31 -11.25 4.03 -0.71
C ARG A 31 -10.12 3.46 0.13
N GLY A 32 -9.04 4.22 0.20
CA GLY A 32 -7.94 4.04 1.14
C GLY A 32 -7.23 5.37 1.26
N ARG A 33 -7.86 6.35 1.92
CA ARG A 33 -7.13 7.55 2.35
C ARG A 33 -6.29 7.14 3.57
N GLN A 34 -5.27 6.35 3.27
CA GLN A 34 -4.26 5.78 4.14
C GLN A 34 -3.61 6.93 4.92
N GLN A 35 -3.93 7.02 6.22
CA GLN A 35 -3.48 8.12 7.07
C GLN A 35 -2.08 7.82 7.59
N ARG A 36 -1.08 8.38 6.90
CA ARG A 36 0.32 8.46 7.38
C ARG A 36 0.33 8.88 8.86
N ILE A 37 1.09 8.20 9.70
CA ILE A 37 1.19 8.53 11.14
C ILE A 37 1.69 9.98 11.28
N GLN A 38 0.81 10.89 11.70
CA GLN A 38 1.12 12.32 11.78
C GLN A 38 1.99 12.63 13.00
N THR A 39 3.24 13.03 12.77
CA THR A 39 4.10 13.66 13.79
C THR A 39 3.81 15.16 13.88
N GLN A 40 4.07 15.76 15.03
CA GLN A 40 3.94 17.21 15.19
C GLN A 40 5.08 17.93 14.44
N CYS A 41 4.80 18.45 13.24
CA CYS A 41 5.69 19.31 12.47
C CYS A 41 5.61 20.79 12.91
N ASN A 42 6.04 21.11 14.14
CA ASN A 42 6.10 22.50 14.61
C ASN A 42 7.53 23.07 14.49
N ILE A 43 7.99 23.24 13.25
CA ILE A 43 9.37 23.67 12.98
C ILE A 43 9.50 25.19 13.08
N GLN A 44 10.38 25.65 13.97
CA GLN A 44 10.72 27.07 14.12
C GLN A 44 11.95 27.47 13.30
N ASN A 45 12.92 26.55 13.15
CA ASN A 45 14.11 26.71 12.35
C ASN A 45 14.46 25.36 11.72
N LEU A 46 14.84 25.36 10.45
CA LEU A 46 15.37 24.19 9.74
C LEU A 46 16.89 24.33 9.65
N ASP A 47 17.59 23.20 9.61
CA ASP A 47 19.05 23.17 9.49
C ASP A 47 19.50 22.41 8.24
N THR A 48 20.72 22.71 7.77
CA THR A 48 21.38 21.84 6.79
C THR A 48 21.94 20.62 7.51
N LEU A 49 21.55 19.43 7.08
CA LEU A 49 21.95 18.18 7.73
C LEU A 49 23.15 17.54 7.04
N GLU A 50 24.22 17.33 7.79
CA GLU A 50 25.37 16.51 7.40
C GLU A 50 25.30 15.14 8.12
N PRO A 51 25.94 14.08 7.59
CA PRO A 51 25.96 12.81 8.30
C PRO A 51 26.64 12.96 9.67
N GLN A 52 25.96 12.50 10.73
CA GLN A 52 26.48 12.59 12.10
C GLN A 52 27.43 11.45 12.44
N GLN A 53 27.21 10.27 11.84
CA GLN A 53 27.97 9.06 12.15
C GLN A 53 28.43 8.37 10.87
N ARG A 54 29.68 7.90 10.88
CA ARG A 54 30.24 7.02 9.86
C ARG A 54 30.56 5.66 10.49
N ILE A 55 30.05 4.60 9.86
CA ILE A 55 30.31 3.22 10.26
C ILE A 55 31.20 2.56 9.21
N GLU A 56 32.40 2.17 9.62
CA GLU A 56 33.38 1.49 8.76
C GLU A 56 33.02 0.02 8.55
N SER A 57 33.43 -0.53 7.40
CA SER A 57 33.32 -1.93 7.02
C SER A 57 34.53 -2.34 6.17
N GLU A 58 34.74 -3.65 5.98
CA GLU A 58 35.92 -4.21 5.29
C GLU A 58 36.20 -3.61 3.90
N ALA A 59 35.13 -3.35 3.14
CA ALA A 59 35.20 -2.86 1.76
C ALA A 59 34.37 -1.58 1.53
N GLY A 60 34.22 -0.74 2.56
CA GLY A 60 33.45 0.49 2.43
C GLY A 60 33.06 1.12 3.76
N HIS A 61 32.18 2.10 3.71
CA HIS A 61 31.57 2.69 4.91
C HIS A 61 30.12 3.10 4.63
N THR A 62 29.37 3.30 5.72
CA THR A 62 28.01 3.85 5.69
C THR A 62 27.97 5.12 6.52
N ASP A 63 27.51 6.22 5.93
CA ASP A 63 27.23 7.47 6.61
C ASP A 63 25.74 7.54 7.00
N LEU A 64 25.44 7.92 8.24
CA LEU A 64 24.08 8.03 8.78
C LEU A 64 23.76 9.47 9.16
N TRP A 65 22.55 9.90 8.79
CA TRP A 65 21.93 11.11 9.31
C TRP A 65 21.11 10.76 10.55
N ASP A 66 21.05 11.69 11.51
CA ASP A 66 20.30 11.48 12.74
C ASP A 66 18.79 11.59 12.48
N GLN A 67 18.13 10.43 12.54
CA GLN A 67 16.69 10.31 12.39
C GLN A 67 15.93 11.14 13.44
N ASN A 68 16.55 11.44 14.59
CA ASN A 68 15.93 12.22 15.66
C ASN A 68 16.05 13.73 15.49
N SER A 69 16.66 14.20 14.40
CA SER A 69 16.58 15.62 14.03
C SER A 69 15.13 16.05 13.78
N GLU A 70 14.76 17.25 14.22
CA GLU A 70 13.39 17.78 14.06
C GLU A 70 12.94 17.76 12.59
N ASP A 71 13.86 18.05 11.66
CA ASP A 71 13.66 18.04 10.22
C ASP A 71 13.24 16.65 9.70
N LEU A 72 13.97 15.59 10.07
CA LEU A 72 13.70 14.22 9.59
C LEU A 72 12.55 13.56 10.34
N GLN A 73 12.33 13.90 11.62
CA GLN A 73 11.14 13.46 12.38
C GLN A 73 9.85 14.07 11.82
N CYS A 74 9.88 15.33 11.39
CA CYS A 74 8.73 15.94 10.71
C CYS A 74 8.41 15.24 9.38
N ALA A 75 9.42 14.89 8.58
CA ALA A 75 9.20 14.13 7.35
C ALA A 75 8.92 12.63 7.61
N ASN A 76 9.22 12.13 8.81
CA ASN A 76 9.19 10.74 9.25
C ASN A 76 9.99 9.80 8.33
N VAL A 77 11.27 10.13 8.12
CA VAL A 77 12.17 9.40 7.21
C VAL A 77 13.56 9.20 7.83
N ALA A 78 14.31 8.21 7.34
CA ALA A 78 15.76 8.09 7.59
C ALA A 78 16.54 8.17 6.28
N VAL A 79 17.78 8.67 6.37
CA VAL A 79 18.69 8.80 5.23
C VAL A 79 20.04 8.15 5.56
N LEU A 80 20.48 7.25 4.68
CA LEU A 80 21.78 6.59 4.76
C LEU A 80 22.53 6.78 3.44
N ARG A 81 23.86 6.81 3.50
CA ARG A 81 24.72 6.79 2.31
C ARG A 81 25.76 5.68 2.42
N HIS A 82 25.75 4.75 1.48
CA HIS A 82 26.76 3.69 1.40
C HIS A 82 27.83 4.05 0.37
N THR A 83 29.09 3.92 0.76
CA THR A 83 30.25 3.96 -0.14
C THR A 83 30.87 2.57 -0.21
N ILE A 84 30.71 1.90 -1.34
CA ILE A 84 31.13 0.51 -1.56
C ILE A 84 32.36 0.53 -2.47
N GLN A 85 33.50 0.05 -1.99
CA GLN A 85 34.75 0.00 -2.75
C GLN A 85 34.68 -1.09 -3.84
N ASN A 86 35.63 -1.07 -4.78
CA ASN A 86 35.76 -2.15 -5.78
C ASN A 86 35.81 -3.53 -5.09
N ARG A 87 35.03 -4.48 -5.63
CA ARG A 87 34.81 -5.82 -5.05
C ARG A 87 34.18 -5.82 -3.65
N GLY A 88 33.54 -4.72 -3.24
CA GLY A 88 32.73 -4.66 -2.04
C GLY A 88 31.32 -5.22 -2.28
N LEU A 89 30.84 -6.02 -1.33
CA LEU A 89 29.47 -6.54 -1.28
C LEU A 89 28.79 -5.97 -0.03
N LEU A 90 27.79 -5.11 -0.24
CA LEU A 90 26.80 -4.79 0.78
C LEU A 90 25.96 -6.05 1.00
N VAL A 91 26.09 -6.65 2.19
CA VAL A 91 25.46 -7.93 2.53
C VAL A 91 23.93 -7.82 2.50
N PRO A 92 23.22 -8.95 2.32
CA PRO A 92 21.78 -8.93 2.22
C PRO A 92 21.08 -8.39 3.48
N SER A 93 20.10 -7.51 3.30
CA SER A 93 19.26 -6.97 4.38
C SER A 93 17.84 -6.65 3.91
N TYR A 94 16.90 -6.51 4.84
CA TYR A 94 15.55 -6.00 4.60
C TYR A 94 15.11 -5.03 5.71
N THR A 95 14.11 -4.20 5.43
CA THR A 95 13.55 -3.25 6.41
C THR A 95 12.04 -3.40 6.49
N GLY A 96 11.43 -3.00 7.62
CA GLY A 96 9.97 -2.99 7.80
C GLY A 96 9.25 -1.85 7.05
N THR A 97 9.98 -0.96 6.38
CA THR A 97 9.40 0.17 5.65
C THR A 97 9.82 0.23 4.17
N THR A 98 9.18 1.09 3.37
CA THR A 98 9.52 1.32 1.97
C THR A 98 10.85 2.07 1.84
N GLN A 99 11.61 1.71 0.81
CA GLN A 99 12.95 2.25 0.58
C GLN A 99 13.11 2.71 -0.86
N MET A 100 13.76 3.86 -1.05
CA MET A 100 14.21 4.34 -2.35
C MET A 100 15.69 4.66 -2.33
N MET A 101 16.43 4.17 -3.32
CA MET A 101 17.87 4.40 -3.47
C MET A 101 18.16 5.21 -4.72
N TYR A 102 19.14 6.09 -4.64
CA TYR A 102 19.74 6.78 -5.78
C TYR A 102 21.22 6.42 -5.89
N VAL A 103 21.62 5.89 -7.05
CA VAL A 103 23.03 5.62 -7.35
C VAL A 103 23.71 6.92 -7.73
N LEU A 104 24.48 7.47 -6.79
CA LEU A 104 25.16 8.76 -6.91
C LEU A 104 26.41 8.69 -7.79
N GLN A 105 27.14 7.58 -7.73
CA GLN A 105 28.39 7.37 -8.48
C GLN A 105 28.65 5.88 -8.66
N GLY A 106 29.27 5.50 -9.78
CA GLY A 106 29.80 4.15 -10.01
C GLY A 106 28.80 3.22 -10.69
N GLU A 107 29.14 1.93 -10.73
CA GLU A 107 28.32 0.86 -11.30
C GLU A 107 28.45 -0.42 -10.48
N GLY A 108 27.44 -1.26 -10.53
CA GLY A 108 27.34 -2.44 -9.68
C GLY A 108 26.24 -3.41 -10.10
N LEU A 109 26.07 -4.45 -9.30
CA LEU A 109 24.96 -5.38 -9.36
C LEU A 109 24.06 -5.18 -8.14
N HIS A 110 22.75 -5.26 -8.36
CA HIS A 110 21.74 -5.24 -7.31
C HIS A 110 20.82 -6.45 -7.46
N GLY A 111 20.67 -7.21 -6.39
CA GLY A 111 19.70 -8.31 -6.29
C GLY A 111 18.61 -7.98 -5.27
N ALA A 112 17.38 -8.39 -5.56
CA ALA A 112 16.24 -8.30 -4.65
C ALA A 112 15.46 -9.61 -4.69
N SER A 113 15.20 -10.20 -3.52
CA SER A 113 14.48 -11.44 -3.35
C SER A 113 12.99 -11.16 -3.18
N ILE A 114 12.20 -11.35 -4.24
CA ILE A 114 10.75 -11.20 -4.22
C ILE A 114 10.13 -12.52 -3.73
N PRO A 115 9.44 -12.54 -2.57
CA PRO A 115 8.87 -13.75 -2.00
C PRO A 115 7.87 -14.43 -2.95
N GLY A 116 7.96 -15.76 -3.06
CA GLY A 116 7.08 -16.56 -3.93
C GLY A 116 7.45 -16.57 -5.41
N CYS A 117 8.45 -15.78 -5.84
CA CYS A 117 8.93 -15.80 -7.21
C CYS A 117 9.98 -16.90 -7.46
N PRO A 118 9.95 -17.57 -8.62
CA PRO A 118 10.91 -18.62 -8.94
C PRO A 118 12.28 -18.06 -9.31
N GLU A 119 13.31 -18.91 -9.18
CA GLU A 119 14.67 -18.66 -9.64
C GLU A 119 14.76 -18.70 -11.18
N THR A 120 14.65 -17.55 -11.83
CA THR A 120 14.58 -17.45 -13.31
C THR A 120 15.95 -17.35 -14.00
N PHE A 121 17.03 -17.14 -13.26
CA PHE A 121 18.38 -17.08 -13.82
C PHE A 121 19.09 -18.41 -13.55
N GLN A 122 19.39 -19.14 -14.62
CA GLN A 122 19.99 -20.48 -14.57
C GLN A 122 21.12 -20.57 -15.62
N TYR A 123 22.16 -21.36 -15.34
CA TYR A 123 23.22 -21.64 -16.31
C TYR A 123 22.71 -22.58 -17.40
N SER A 124 22.64 -22.16 -18.67
CA SER A 124 22.23 -23.05 -19.77
C SER A 124 23.43 -23.81 -20.35
N GLN A 125 23.29 -25.12 -20.59
CA GLN A 125 24.30 -25.96 -21.24
C GLN A 125 24.67 -25.51 -22.68
N GLN A 126 23.95 -24.54 -23.27
CA GLN A 126 24.26 -23.99 -24.58
C GLN A 126 25.37 -22.93 -24.55
N GLN A 127 25.56 -22.19 -23.45
CA GLN A 127 26.67 -21.23 -23.31
C GLN A 127 28.05 -21.91 -23.21
N SER A 128 28.11 -23.21 -22.89
CA SER A 128 29.34 -24.00 -22.97
C SER A 128 29.80 -24.33 -24.39
N LYS A 129 28.95 -24.24 -25.42
CA LYS A 129 29.32 -24.62 -26.80
C LYS A 129 29.99 -23.50 -27.60
N SER A 130 29.84 -22.24 -27.20
CA SER A 130 30.44 -21.10 -27.92
C SER A 130 31.87 -20.76 -27.46
N GLN A 131 32.36 -21.33 -26.36
CA GLN A 131 33.74 -21.14 -25.89
C GLN A 131 34.64 -22.39 -26.04
N SER A 132 34.10 -23.54 -26.47
CA SER A 132 34.87 -24.78 -26.64
C SER A 132 35.17 -25.11 -28.12
N GLN A 133 35.75 -24.16 -28.85
CA GLN A 133 36.42 -24.42 -30.14
C GLN A 133 37.90 -24.04 -30.10
N SER A 134 38.58 -24.31 -28.99
CA SER A 134 40.02 -24.56 -29.03
C SER A 134 40.42 -25.39 -27.81
N GLN A 135 41.20 -26.44 -28.07
CA GLN A 135 41.79 -27.40 -27.13
C GLN A 135 40.89 -28.57 -26.70
N SER A 136 41.14 -29.67 -27.40
CA SER A 136 40.83 -31.04 -27.04
C SER A 136 41.74 -31.56 -25.91
N GLN A 137 41.16 -32.46 -25.12
CA GLN A 137 41.76 -33.47 -24.24
C GLN A 137 42.16 -33.03 -22.81
N SER A 138 41.61 -33.81 -21.87
CA SER A 138 41.83 -33.83 -20.41
C SER A 138 41.17 -32.73 -19.57
N GLN A 139 39.92 -33.00 -19.13
CA GLN A 139 39.45 -32.80 -17.74
C GLN A 139 37.96 -33.14 -17.65
N SER A 140 37.67 -34.39 -17.29
CA SER A 140 36.36 -34.86 -16.86
C SER A 140 36.17 -34.69 -15.34
N GLN A 141 36.61 -33.54 -14.79
CA GLN A 141 36.47 -33.16 -13.38
C GLN A 141 36.43 -31.63 -13.28
N SER A 142 35.26 -31.02 -13.55
CA SER A 142 34.81 -29.71 -13.00
C SER A 142 33.53 -29.18 -13.66
N GLN A 143 32.55 -30.02 -14.00
CA GLN A 143 31.23 -29.53 -14.43
C GLN A 143 30.32 -29.12 -13.25
N GLU A 144 30.61 -29.57 -12.03
CA GLU A 144 29.81 -29.27 -10.82
C GLU A 144 29.92 -27.80 -10.33
N GLY A 145 30.84 -27.00 -10.90
CA GLY A 145 31.11 -25.64 -10.45
C GLY A 145 30.13 -24.57 -10.97
N ARG A 146 29.30 -24.86 -11.98
CA ARG A 146 28.53 -23.86 -12.74
C ARG A 146 27.00 -23.94 -12.59
N GLU A 147 26.47 -24.88 -11.82
CA GLU A 147 25.02 -24.95 -11.57
C GLU A 147 24.64 -24.07 -10.37
N ASP A 148 24.30 -22.81 -10.63
CA ASP A 148 23.59 -21.94 -9.69
C ASP A 148 22.30 -21.41 -10.33
N GLU A 149 21.23 -21.36 -9.55
CA GLU A 149 19.93 -20.82 -9.95
C GLU A 149 19.51 -19.76 -8.95
N HIS A 150 19.13 -18.57 -9.39
CA HIS A 150 18.73 -17.49 -8.49
C HIS A 150 17.72 -16.55 -9.16
N GLN A 151 17.18 -15.59 -8.41
CA GLN A 151 16.31 -14.57 -8.96
C GLN A 151 17.07 -13.52 -9.78
N LYS A 152 16.32 -12.67 -10.50
CA LYS A 152 16.85 -11.64 -11.42
C LYS A 152 17.83 -10.68 -10.72
N VAL A 153 19.05 -10.61 -11.25
CA VAL A 153 20.08 -9.64 -10.89
C VAL A 153 20.05 -8.44 -11.86
N ARG A 154 20.16 -7.23 -11.33
CA ARG A 154 20.05 -5.98 -12.09
C ARG A 154 21.40 -5.26 -12.10
N GLN A 155 21.87 -4.86 -13.28
CA GLN A 155 22.98 -3.92 -13.37
C GLN A 155 22.48 -2.53 -12.94
N ILE A 156 23.26 -1.87 -12.09
CA ILE A 156 22.98 -0.52 -11.60
C ILE A 156 24.14 0.41 -11.95
N ARG A 157 23.83 1.67 -12.21
CA ARG A 157 24.81 2.72 -12.55
C ARG A 157 24.34 4.08 -12.09
N GLU A 158 25.25 5.05 -12.16
CA GLU A 158 24.96 6.46 -11.86
C GLU A 158 23.63 6.94 -12.48
N GLY A 159 22.77 7.49 -11.62
CA GLY A 159 21.45 7.98 -12.00
C GLY A 159 20.32 6.97 -11.91
N ASP A 160 20.60 5.70 -11.62
CA ASP A 160 19.54 4.73 -11.36
C ASP A 160 18.86 5.05 -10.03
N VAL A 161 17.54 5.11 -10.08
CA VAL A 161 16.65 5.12 -8.91
C VAL A 161 16.14 3.70 -8.73
N ILE A 162 16.26 3.14 -7.53
CA ILE A 162 15.82 1.80 -7.17
C ILE A 162 14.73 1.92 -6.11
N ALA A 163 13.60 1.26 -6.32
CA ALA A 163 12.43 1.28 -5.45
C ALA A 163 12.17 -0.11 -4.86
N LEU A 164 12.20 -0.22 -3.53
CA LEU A 164 12.05 -1.46 -2.78
C LEU A 164 10.87 -1.37 -1.80
N PRO A 165 9.87 -2.27 -1.89
CA PRO A 165 8.83 -2.42 -0.88
C PRO A 165 9.38 -2.91 0.47
N ALA A 166 8.60 -2.70 1.53
CA ALA A 166 8.89 -3.23 2.86
C ALA A 166 9.09 -4.76 2.83
N GLY A 167 10.08 -5.22 3.60
CA GLY A 167 10.46 -6.61 3.86
C GLY A 167 11.05 -7.38 2.68
N ILE A 168 11.35 -6.72 1.55
CA ILE A 168 12.09 -7.31 0.44
C ILE A 168 13.60 -7.31 0.77
N ALA A 169 14.19 -8.50 0.81
CA ALA A 169 15.63 -8.63 1.03
C ALA A 169 16.42 -8.24 -0.23
N HIS A 170 17.45 -7.42 -0.08
CA HIS A 170 18.27 -6.93 -1.19
C HIS A 170 19.77 -6.92 -0.84
N TRP A 171 20.63 -6.90 -1.87
CA TRP A 171 22.10 -6.80 -1.74
C TRP A 171 22.70 -6.00 -2.91
N ILE A 172 23.89 -5.44 -2.71
CA ILE A 172 24.60 -4.65 -3.74
C ILE A 172 26.07 -5.09 -3.83
N TYR A 173 26.54 -5.37 -5.03
CA TYR A 173 27.95 -5.68 -5.30
C TYR A 173 28.57 -4.68 -6.25
N ASN A 174 29.74 -4.13 -5.90
CA ASN A 174 30.50 -3.25 -6.78
C ASN A 174 31.46 -4.05 -7.67
N ASN A 175 31.06 -4.26 -8.92
CA ASN A 175 31.89 -4.85 -9.97
C ASN A 175 32.61 -3.80 -10.85
N GLY A 176 32.40 -2.49 -10.59
CA GLY A 176 33.04 -1.39 -11.29
C GLY A 176 34.41 -1.03 -10.70
N GLN A 177 35.21 -0.25 -11.43
CA GLN A 177 36.57 0.14 -11.00
C GLN A 177 36.59 1.26 -9.95
N SER A 178 35.58 2.11 -9.91
CA SER A 178 35.45 3.21 -8.95
C SER A 178 34.60 2.81 -7.75
N ASN A 179 34.62 3.61 -6.69
CA ASN A 179 33.68 3.45 -5.58
C ASN A 179 32.24 3.65 -6.09
N LEU A 180 31.36 2.74 -5.69
CA LEU A 180 29.93 2.81 -5.89
C LEU A 180 29.32 3.53 -4.69
N VAL A 181 28.64 4.66 -4.93
CA VAL A 181 28.02 5.47 -3.87
C VAL A 181 26.51 5.46 -4.06
N VAL A 182 25.78 5.08 -3.01
CA VAL A 182 24.31 4.94 -3.03
C VAL A 182 23.72 5.72 -1.87
N VAL A 183 22.78 6.62 -2.15
CA VAL A 183 22.00 7.35 -1.13
C VAL A 183 20.64 6.68 -1.00
N SER A 184 20.27 6.26 0.19
CA SER A 184 19.04 5.54 0.50
C SER A 184 18.14 6.38 1.40
N LEU A 185 16.87 6.52 1.03
CA LEU A 185 15.82 7.07 1.86
C LEU A 185 14.86 5.97 2.28
N TYR A 186 14.52 5.94 3.57
CA TYR A 186 13.56 5.04 4.18
C TYR A 186 12.36 5.85 4.67
N ASP A 187 11.14 5.50 4.25
CA ASP A 187 9.93 6.23 4.61
C ASP A 187 9.29 5.64 5.88
N ILE A 188 9.78 6.00 7.05
CA ILE A 188 9.40 5.36 8.32
C ILE A 188 7.92 5.62 8.65
N GLY A 189 7.37 6.74 8.19
CA GLY A 189 5.95 7.07 8.35
C GLY A 189 5.01 6.36 7.39
N ASN A 190 5.51 5.54 6.47
CA ASN A 190 4.69 4.80 5.52
C ASN A 190 3.77 3.80 6.23
N ASP A 191 2.53 3.65 5.78
CA ASP A 191 1.56 2.70 6.34
C ASP A 191 1.98 1.23 6.18
N ALA A 192 2.95 0.95 5.29
CA ALA A 192 3.60 -0.35 5.24
C ALA A 192 4.38 -0.68 6.51
N ASN A 193 4.82 0.31 7.32
CA ASN A 193 5.47 0.10 8.60
C ASN A 193 4.44 0.08 9.74
N GLN A 194 4.15 -1.12 10.25
CA GLN A 194 3.17 -1.34 11.33
C GLN A 194 3.81 -1.40 12.73
N LEU A 195 5.11 -1.19 12.85
CA LEU A 195 5.82 -1.21 14.14
C LEU A 195 5.67 0.13 14.84
N ASP A 196 6.71 0.95 14.80
CA ASP A 196 6.77 2.28 15.38
C ASP A 196 7.64 3.18 14.47
N GLN A 197 7.84 4.43 14.90
CA GLN A 197 8.58 5.41 14.12
C GLN A 197 10.11 5.27 14.23
N SER A 198 10.64 4.10 14.63
CA SER A 198 12.07 3.85 14.68
C SER A 198 12.51 3.10 13.42
N PHE A 199 13.56 3.61 12.77
CA PHE A 199 14.21 2.90 11.69
C PHE A 199 14.66 1.51 12.16
N ARG A 200 14.46 0.47 11.34
CA ARG A 200 14.99 -0.88 11.61
C ARG A 200 15.49 -1.52 10.34
N ASN A 201 16.66 -2.14 10.44
CA ASN A 201 17.27 -2.89 9.34
C ASN A 201 17.69 -4.28 9.81
N PHE A 202 17.17 -5.30 9.15
CA PHE A 202 17.36 -6.71 9.46
C PHE A 202 18.40 -7.29 8.50
N PHE A 203 19.60 -7.56 8.99
CA PHE A 203 20.67 -8.13 8.17
C PHE A 203 20.55 -9.66 8.13
N LEU A 204 20.65 -10.23 6.93
CA LEU A 204 20.61 -11.68 6.68
C LEU A 204 22.01 -12.28 6.51
N GLY A 205 23.05 -11.53 6.85
CA GLY A 205 24.44 -11.97 6.80
C GLY A 205 25.36 -10.83 7.25
N GLY A 206 26.66 -11.09 7.26
CA GLY A 206 27.64 -10.15 7.81
C GLY A 206 27.49 -9.95 9.32
N SER A 207 28.07 -8.86 9.81
CA SER A 207 28.22 -8.57 11.24
C SER A 207 27.88 -7.10 11.50
N PRO A 208 26.57 -6.76 11.49
CA PRO A 208 26.12 -5.38 11.60
C PRO A 208 26.42 -4.79 12.98
N GLN A 209 26.82 -3.52 12.97
CA GLN A 209 26.84 -2.69 14.17
C GLN A 209 25.42 -2.23 14.51
N GLN A 210 25.11 -2.09 15.80
CA GLN A 210 23.76 -1.76 16.29
C GLN A 210 23.21 -0.45 15.71
N GLU A 211 24.08 0.53 15.47
CA GLU A 211 23.67 1.83 14.92
C GLU A 211 23.08 1.71 13.50
N LEU A 212 23.48 0.69 12.72
CA LEU A 212 22.91 0.40 11.41
C LEU A 212 21.56 -0.33 11.49
N GLN A 213 21.19 -0.81 12.66
CA GLN A 213 19.95 -1.54 12.93
C GLN A 213 18.88 -0.66 13.59
N GLY A 214 19.20 0.62 13.83
CA GLY A 214 18.25 1.63 14.30
C GLY A 214 18.19 1.86 15.81
N GLU A 215 19.10 1.26 16.59
CA GLU A 215 19.21 1.57 18.01
C GLU A 215 20.11 2.79 18.24
N SER A 216 19.57 3.82 18.88
CA SER A 216 20.34 4.98 19.34
C SER A 216 20.90 4.71 20.74
N ARG A 217 22.14 5.17 21.04
CA ARG A 217 22.84 4.91 22.31
C ARG A 217 22.09 5.36 23.58
N GLN A 218 21.03 6.17 23.46
CA GLN A 218 20.29 6.71 24.61
C GLN A 218 19.27 5.72 25.20
N GLU A 219 18.64 4.84 24.38
CA GLU A 219 17.62 3.91 24.87
C GLU A 219 18.21 2.73 25.66
N GLY A 220 19.42 2.29 25.32
CA GLY A 220 20.13 1.21 26.01
C GLY A 220 20.47 1.51 27.49
N ARG A 221 20.40 2.76 27.94
CA ARG A 221 20.67 3.13 29.35
C ARG A 221 19.45 3.01 30.27
N GLN A 222 18.22 3.03 29.75
CA GLN A 222 17.03 3.00 30.62
C GLN A 222 16.50 1.59 30.91
N GLN A 223 16.68 0.62 30.00
CA GLN A 223 16.19 -0.76 30.22
C GLN A 223 17.19 -1.67 30.97
N GLY A 224 18.46 -1.28 31.11
CA GLY A 224 19.50 -2.12 31.72
C GLY A 224 19.51 -2.21 33.25
N ARG A 225 18.53 -1.67 33.98
CA ARG A 225 18.56 -1.63 35.47
C ARG A 225 17.85 -2.79 36.18
N GLN A 226 17.26 -3.76 35.49
CA GLN A 226 16.46 -4.82 36.14
C GLN A 226 16.72 -6.27 35.71
N GLN A 227 17.85 -6.60 35.07
CA GLN A 227 18.29 -8.00 34.98
C GLN A 227 19.81 -8.11 35.20
N GLY A 228 20.20 -9.16 35.91
CA GLY A 228 21.47 -9.30 36.62
C GLY A 228 22.74 -9.13 35.79
N GLN A 229 23.80 -8.77 36.51
CA GLN A 229 25.18 -8.68 36.06
C GLN A 229 25.68 -10.05 35.57
N GLN A 230 25.64 -10.28 34.25
CA GLN A 230 26.57 -11.11 33.44
C GLN A 230 25.99 -11.22 32.01
N GLY A 231 26.41 -10.34 31.09
CA GLY A 231 26.04 -10.46 29.66
C GLY A 231 26.01 -9.20 28.80
N GLN A 232 26.36 -8.01 29.31
CA GLN A 232 26.25 -6.77 28.55
C GLN A 232 27.57 -6.37 27.86
N GLU A 233 27.80 -6.88 26.65
CA GLU A 233 28.64 -6.24 25.61
C GLU A 233 28.46 -6.82 24.18
N GLN A 234 27.60 -7.83 23.98
CA GLN A 234 27.48 -8.60 22.72
C GLN A 234 26.21 -8.36 21.88
N SER A 235 25.40 -7.33 22.10
CA SER A 235 24.23 -7.12 21.24
C SER A 235 24.64 -6.49 19.88
N GLY A 236 24.05 -6.99 18.78
CA GLY A 236 24.36 -6.62 17.39
C GLY A 236 24.88 -7.80 16.55
N GLY A 237 23.96 -8.54 15.93
CA GLY A 237 24.23 -9.67 15.03
C GLY A 237 23.24 -9.70 13.86
N ASN A 238 23.44 -10.62 12.92
CA ASN A 238 22.49 -10.86 11.84
C ASN A 238 21.29 -11.71 12.35
N VAL A 239 20.20 -11.78 11.60
CA VAL A 239 18.97 -12.50 12.01
C VAL A 239 19.22 -13.97 12.40
N TYR A 240 20.23 -14.64 11.81
CA TYR A 240 20.52 -16.03 12.16
C TYR A 240 21.10 -16.20 13.56
N SER A 241 21.75 -15.16 14.15
CA SER A 241 22.38 -15.24 15.46
C SER A 241 21.40 -15.48 16.61
N GLY A 242 20.14 -15.09 16.45
CA GLY A 242 19.13 -15.24 17.50
C GLY A 242 18.49 -16.61 17.56
N PHE A 243 18.60 -17.44 16.51
CA PHE A 243 18.00 -18.77 16.54
C PHE A 243 18.83 -19.76 17.36
N ASN A 244 18.15 -20.69 18.02
CA ASN A 244 18.81 -21.81 18.68
C ASN A 244 19.52 -22.67 17.63
N GLN A 245 20.78 -23.01 17.90
CA GLN A 245 21.65 -23.69 16.94
C GLN A 245 21.08 -25.01 16.44
N ASP A 246 20.44 -25.78 17.31
CA ASP A 246 19.96 -27.13 16.99
C ASP A 246 18.71 -27.06 16.16
N LEU A 247 17.80 -26.15 16.54
CA LEU A 247 16.59 -25.88 15.79
C LEU A 247 16.92 -25.32 14.41
N LEU A 248 17.90 -24.42 14.31
CA LEU A 248 18.32 -23.85 13.03
C LEU A 248 19.04 -24.88 12.15
N ALA A 249 19.95 -25.69 12.71
CA ALA A 249 20.62 -26.78 12.00
C ALA A 249 19.60 -27.76 11.40
N GLU A 250 18.60 -28.14 12.20
CA GLU A 250 17.51 -29.01 11.76
C GLU A 250 16.65 -28.32 10.70
N ALA A 251 16.24 -27.07 10.92
CA ALA A 251 15.40 -26.33 9.98
C ALA A 251 16.07 -26.18 8.61
N LEU A 252 17.36 -25.83 8.58
CA LEU A 252 18.15 -25.64 7.35
C LEU A 252 18.68 -26.96 6.77
N ASN A 253 18.63 -28.07 7.52
CA ASN A 253 19.24 -29.35 7.18
C ASN A 253 20.75 -29.24 6.90
N ILE A 254 21.46 -28.62 7.84
CA ILE A 254 22.91 -28.44 7.81
C ILE A 254 23.53 -28.87 9.15
N ASP A 255 24.85 -29.02 9.19
CA ASP A 255 25.56 -29.34 10.43
C ASP A 255 25.71 -28.10 11.34
N ARG A 256 26.00 -28.35 12.62
CA ARG A 256 26.20 -27.27 13.61
C ARG A 256 27.41 -26.40 13.31
N GLU A 257 28.44 -26.92 12.63
CA GLU A 257 29.63 -26.13 12.30
C GLU A 257 29.27 -25.03 11.29
N LEU A 258 28.45 -25.35 10.29
CA LEU A 258 27.95 -24.38 9.35
C LEU A 258 27.02 -23.36 10.03
N VAL A 259 26.15 -23.78 10.95
CA VAL A 259 25.35 -22.84 11.76
C VAL A 259 26.23 -21.87 12.55
N ASN A 260 27.30 -22.36 13.20
CA ASN A 260 28.25 -21.50 13.91
C ASN A 260 28.89 -20.45 13.00
N LYS A 261 29.13 -20.78 11.72
CA LYS A 261 29.63 -19.81 10.72
C LYS A 261 28.56 -18.76 10.37
N LEU A 262 27.29 -19.14 10.24
CA LEU A 262 26.18 -18.18 9.98
C LEU A 262 26.00 -17.17 11.13
N GLN A 263 26.16 -17.66 12.36
CA GLN A 263 25.96 -16.87 13.59
C GLN A 263 27.22 -16.13 14.04
N ARG A 264 28.34 -16.27 13.33
CA ARG A 264 29.61 -15.65 13.70
C ARG A 264 29.51 -14.12 13.56
N ASN A 265 29.96 -13.43 14.60
CA ASN A 265 30.04 -11.97 14.62
C ASN A 265 31.50 -11.50 14.49
N ASP A 266 31.82 -10.87 13.37
CA ASP A 266 33.11 -10.25 13.05
C ASP A 266 32.90 -8.75 12.79
N ARG A 267 32.87 -7.95 13.87
CA ARG A 267 32.59 -6.50 13.82
C ARG A 267 33.55 -5.71 12.92
N GLN A 268 34.78 -6.20 12.70
CA GLN A 268 35.73 -5.54 11.79
C GLN A 268 35.29 -5.64 10.33
N ARG A 269 34.52 -6.68 9.99
CA ARG A 269 34.01 -6.91 8.65
C ARG A 269 32.83 -6.00 8.32
N GLY A 270 31.97 -5.77 9.30
CA GLY A 270 30.78 -4.93 9.18
C GLY A 270 29.77 -5.48 8.17
N VAL A 271 29.12 -4.58 7.44
CA VAL A 271 28.03 -4.90 6.48
C VAL A 271 28.46 -4.75 5.02
N ILE A 272 29.64 -4.20 4.74
CA ILE A 272 30.23 -4.12 3.40
C ILE A 272 31.50 -4.96 3.38
N VAL A 273 31.38 -6.19 2.85
CA VAL A 273 32.44 -7.21 2.89
C VAL A 273 33.24 -7.23 1.60
N ARG A 274 34.52 -7.61 1.67
CA ARG A 274 35.36 -7.75 0.46
C ARG A 274 35.20 -9.13 -0.15
N VAL A 275 34.96 -9.18 -1.46
CA VAL A 275 35.00 -10.42 -2.25
C VAL A 275 36.44 -10.63 -2.73
N GLN A 276 37.07 -11.72 -2.29
CA GLN A 276 38.48 -12.02 -2.63
C GLN A 276 38.59 -12.71 -4.00
N ASP A 277 37.72 -13.69 -4.23
CA ASP A 277 37.69 -14.50 -5.45
C ASP A 277 36.89 -13.84 -6.59
N GLU A 278 36.93 -14.42 -7.79
CA GLU A 278 36.10 -13.98 -8.91
C GLU A 278 34.62 -14.15 -8.57
N PHE A 279 33.83 -13.06 -8.60
CA PHE A 279 32.40 -13.08 -8.29
C PHE A 279 31.59 -13.74 -9.43
N GLN A 280 31.12 -14.96 -9.20
CA GLN A 280 30.37 -15.77 -10.15
C GLN A 280 28.88 -15.59 -9.93
N VAL A 281 28.21 -14.93 -10.89
CA VAL A 281 26.77 -14.72 -10.89
C VAL A 281 26.25 -14.79 -12.32
N VAL A 282 25.08 -15.41 -12.50
CA VAL A 282 24.40 -15.40 -13.80
C VAL A 282 23.73 -14.04 -13.95
N ALA A 283 24.24 -13.19 -14.83
CA ALA A 283 23.64 -11.89 -15.12
C ALA A 283 23.65 -11.66 -16.64
N PRO A 284 22.67 -10.95 -17.22
CA PRO A 284 22.63 -10.73 -18.65
C PRO A 284 23.82 -9.88 -19.09
N HIS A 285 24.29 -10.05 -20.32
CA HIS A 285 25.31 -9.13 -20.85
C HIS A 285 24.74 -7.71 -20.97
N ARG A 286 25.60 -6.70 -20.80
CA ARG A 286 25.20 -5.29 -20.74
C ARG A 286 24.38 -4.80 -21.95
N ARG A 287 24.64 -5.37 -23.14
CA ARG A 287 23.89 -5.07 -24.38
C ARG A 287 22.50 -5.71 -24.36
N GLU A 288 22.42 -6.99 -24.04
CA GLU A 288 21.16 -7.73 -23.92
C GLU A 288 20.23 -7.07 -22.89
N GLN A 289 20.78 -6.61 -21.74
CA GLN A 289 19.98 -5.92 -20.73
C GLN A 289 19.48 -4.54 -21.19
N GLN A 290 20.28 -3.81 -21.98
CA GLN A 290 19.84 -2.54 -22.57
C GLN A 290 18.78 -2.73 -23.65
N GLU A 291 18.88 -3.81 -24.43
CA GLU A 291 17.87 -4.20 -25.43
C GLU A 291 16.57 -4.62 -24.74
N SER A 292 16.63 -5.47 -23.70
CA SER A 292 15.47 -5.85 -22.90
C SER A 292 14.84 -4.68 -22.15
N GLU A 293 15.63 -3.73 -21.62
CA GLU A 293 15.11 -2.51 -21.00
C GLU A 293 14.39 -1.61 -22.03
N GLN A 294 14.91 -1.51 -23.26
CA GLN A 294 14.26 -0.77 -24.35
C GLN A 294 13.01 -1.47 -24.87
N GLU A 295 12.98 -2.81 -24.91
CA GLU A 295 11.80 -3.60 -25.27
C GLU A 295 10.70 -3.45 -24.20
N GLN A 296 11.06 -3.53 -22.91
CA GLN A 296 10.12 -3.30 -21.80
C GLN A 296 9.57 -1.86 -21.78
N GLU A 297 10.40 -0.85 -22.09
CA GLU A 297 9.96 0.55 -22.25
C GLU A 297 8.95 0.69 -23.43
N ARG A 298 9.08 -0.11 -24.51
CA ARG A 298 8.15 -0.12 -25.66
C ARG A 298 6.87 -0.91 -25.40
N GLU A 299 6.96 -2.00 -24.65
CA GLU A 299 5.80 -2.84 -24.28
C GLU A 299 4.91 -2.14 -23.25
N GLN A 300 5.44 -1.26 -22.40
CA GLN A 300 4.61 -0.42 -21.52
C GLN A 300 3.71 0.58 -22.26
N GLU A 301 4.03 0.96 -23.51
CA GLU A 301 3.14 1.77 -24.37
C GLU A 301 2.01 0.95 -25.02
N GLN A 302 2.11 -0.39 -25.03
CA GLN A 302 1.11 -1.31 -25.57
C GLN A 302 0.62 -2.24 -24.46
N GLY A 303 -0.35 -1.79 -23.66
CA GLY A 303 -0.86 -2.53 -22.50
C GLY A 303 -1.04 -4.04 -22.74
N SER A 304 -0.34 -4.85 -21.94
CA SER A 304 -0.44 -6.32 -21.97
C SER A 304 -1.36 -6.84 -20.85
N ASN A 305 -2.12 -7.89 -21.18
CA ASN A 305 -3.10 -8.57 -20.34
C ASN A 305 -2.53 -9.92 -19.85
N GLY A 306 -2.16 -10.00 -18.58
CA GLY A 306 -1.91 -11.28 -17.91
C GLY A 306 -1.36 -11.11 -16.50
N LEU A 307 -2.00 -11.69 -15.49
CA LEU A 307 -1.54 -11.69 -14.08
C LEU A 307 -0.23 -12.48 -13.88
N GLU A 308 0.14 -13.34 -14.82
CA GLU A 308 1.35 -14.18 -14.75
C GLU A 308 2.65 -13.40 -15.06
N GLU A 309 2.56 -12.18 -15.60
CA GLU A 309 3.70 -11.30 -15.92
C GLU A 309 3.81 -10.06 -15.00
N THR A 310 3.13 -10.04 -13.84
CA THR A 310 2.84 -8.77 -13.11
C THR A 310 3.74 -8.42 -11.92
N LEU A 311 4.14 -9.36 -11.05
CA LEU A 311 4.86 -9.07 -9.79
C LEU A 311 6.35 -9.45 -9.82
N CYS A 312 6.70 -10.63 -10.34
CA CYS A 312 8.07 -11.18 -10.30
C CYS A 312 9.02 -10.52 -11.34
N THR A 313 8.46 -9.96 -12.40
CA THR A 313 9.16 -9.25 -13.48
C THR A 313 9.09 -7.73 -13.32
N LEU A 314 8.39 -7.26 -12.28
CA LEU A 314 8.12 -5.85 -12.04
C LEU A 314 9.42 -5.03 -11.98
N SER A 315 9.42 -3.89 -12.70
CA SER A 315 10.57 -3.02 -12.75
C SER A 315 10.76 -2.35 -11.38
N LEU A 316 11.95 -2.56 -10.80
CA LEU A 316 12.35 -1.94 -9.54
C LEU A 316 13.26 -0.73 -9.76
N LYS A 317 13.68 -0.44 -11.00
CA LYS A 317 14.64 0.64 -11.28
C LYS A 317 14.29 1.46 -12.51
N HIS A 318 14.68 2.74 -12.48
CA HIS A 318 14.63 3.62 -13.65
C HIS A 318 15.75 4.66 -13.59
N ASN A 319 16.35 5.00 -14.74
CA ASN A 319 17.48 5.94 -14.77
C ASN A 319 17.01 7.38 -14.99
N ILE A 320 17.21 8.25 -13.99
CA ILE A 320 16.78 9.65 -14.02
C ILE A 320 17.78 10.59 -14.74
N ASN A 321 18.97 10.10 -15.09
CA ASN A 321 20.05 10.96 -15.58
C ASN A 321 19.92 11.32 -17.07
N LYS A 322 19.17 10.55 -17.88
CA LYS A 322 18.98 10.80 -19.32
C LYS A 322 18.40 12.22 -19.55
N PRO A 323 19.15 13.19 -20.13
CA PRO A 323 18.65 14.56 -20.30
C PRO A 323 17.44 14.68 -21.24
N SER A 324 17.27 13.72 -22.15
CA SER A 324 16.11 13.61 -23.04
C SER A 324 14.80 13.33 -22.31
N LEU A 325 14.86 12.81 -21.07
CA LEU A 325 13.70 12.55 -20.22
C LEU A 325 13.31 13.74 -19.34
N ALA A 326 13.89 14.93 -19.55
CA ALA A 326 13.56 16.11 -18.74
C ALA A 326 12.12 16.59 -18.96
N ASP A 327 11.31 16.58 -17.89
CA ASP A 327 9.94 17.12 -17.88
C ASP A 327 9.93 18.63 -18.12
N VAL A 328 10.92 19.32 -17.56
CA VAL A 328 11.12 20.75 -17.75
C VAL A 328 12.56 21.02 -18.13
N PHE A 329 12.73 21.64 -19.29
CA PHE A 329 14.05 22.06 -19.77
C PHE A 329 14.03 23.55 -20.14
N ASN A 330 15.04 24.26 -19.66
CA ASN A 330 15.34 25.61 -20.10
C ASN A 330 16.84 25.70 -20.41
N PRO A 331 17.23 25.95 -21.67
CA PRO A 331 18.64 25.90 -22.09
C PRO A 331 19.54 26.92 -21.38
N ARG A 332 18.98 27.95 -20.73
CA ARG A 332 19.72 28.97 -19.98
C ARG A 332 19.58 28.87 -18.46
N ALA A 333 18.77 27.93 -17.97
CA ALA A 333 18.49 27.81 -16.54
C ALA A 333 18.74 26.41 -16.00
N GLY A 334 18.50 25.35 -16.78
CA GLY A 334 18.71 23.98 -16.32
C GLY A 334 17.68 22.97 -16.82
N ARG A 335 17.61 21.83 -16.14
CA ARG A 335 16.61 20.78 -16.36
C ARG A 335 16.07 20.21 -15.06
N SER A 336 14.85 19.67 -15.12
CA SER A 336 14.18 18.94 -14.05
C SER A 336 13.56 17.68 -14.63
N THR A 337 13.84 16.54 -14.02
CA THR A 337 13.35 15.21 -14.40
C THR A 337 12.72 14.55 -13.18
N SER A 338 11.52 14.00 -13.29
CA SER A 338 10.80 13.32 -12.22
C SER A 338 10.53 11.86 -12.56
N ILE A 339 10.62 11.00 -11.56
CA ILE A 339 10.17 9.61 -11.60
C ILE A 339 9.10 9.50 -10.53
N ASN A 340 7.89 9.18 -10.97
CA ASN A 340 6.68 9.04 -10.16
C ASN A 340 5.94 7.77 -10.57
N ALA A 341 4.77 7.48 -10.00
CA ALA A 341 4.01 6.27 -10.29
C ALA A 341 3.63 6.07 -11.77
N TYR A 342 3.59 7.13 -12.60
CA TYR A 342 3.38 6.97 -14.05
C TYR A 342 4.62 6.46 -14.79
N VAL A 343 5.82 6.72 -14.27
CA VAL A 343 7.10 6.31 -14.87
C VAL A 343 7.56 4.96 -14.31
N LEU A 344 7.36 4.74 -13.01
CA LEU A 344 7.76 3.52 -12.31
C LEU A 344 6.57 3.07 -11.43
N PRO A 345 5.68 2.19 -11.93
CA PRO A 345 4.42 1.86 -11.27
C PRO A 345 4.53 1.36 -9.82
N ILE A 346 5.65 0.75 -9.44
CA ILE A 346 5.87 0.33 -8.05
C ILE A 346 5.80 1.49 -7.06
N LEU A 347 6.06 2.71 -7.52
CA LEU A 347 6.05 3.91 -6.69
C LEU A 347 4.66 4.25 -6.15
N GLU A 348 3.58 3.77 -6.78
CA GLU A 348 2.23 3.86 -6.23
C GLU A 348 2.14 3.12 -4.88
N ASN A 349 2.66 1.88 -4.84
CA ASN A 349 2.67 1.05 -3.64
C ASN A 349 3.63 1.59 -2.58
N LEU A 350 4.76 2.18 -3.00
CA LEU A 350 5.71 2.78 -2.07
C LEU A 350 5.24 4.12 -1.53
N GLN A 351 4.27 4.77 -2.19
CA GLN A 351 3.85 6.14 -1.94
C GLN A 351 5.00 7.18 -2.01
N LEU A 352 5.98 6.95 -2.88
CA LEU A 352 7.16 7.81 -3.01
C LEU A 352 7.35 8.30 -4.44
N SER A 353 7.99 9.44 -4.63
CA SER A 353 8.49 9.89 -5.93
C SER A 353 9.85 10.57 -5.77
N ILE A 354 10.54 10.80 -6.88
CA ILE A 354 11.84 11.47 -6.86
C ILE A 354 11.97 12.44 -8.03
N ASN A 355 12.59 13.58 -7.77
CA ASN A 355 12.88 14.60 -8.77
C ASN A 355 14.36 14.94 -8.76
N LYS A 356 15.01 14.90 -9.92
CA LYS A 356 16.38 15.39 -10.12
C LYS A 356 16.35 16.74 -10.80
N VAL A 357 17.07 17.71 -10.25
CA VAL A 357 17.20 19.06 -10.80
C VAL A 357 18.66 19.40 -11.03
N VAL A 358 18.95 19.95 -12.20
CA VAL A 358 20.24 20.54 -12.54
C VAL A 358 20.00 22.00 -12.88
N LEU A 359 20.41 22.92 -12.00
CA LEU A 359 20.37 24.36 -12.23
C LEU A 359 21.74 24.88 -12.68
N TYR A 360 21.74 25.65 -13.76
CA TYR A 360 22.92 26.35 -14.25
C TYR A 360 23.25 27.57 -13.40
N LYS A 361 24.45 28.11 -13.63
CA LYS A 361 24.98 29.30 -12.95
C LYS A 361 23.92 30.40 -12.79
N ASN A 362 23.69 30.82 -11.54
CA ASN A 362 22.77 31.91 -11.17
C ASN A 362 21.29 31.71 -11.59
N ALA A 363 20.93 30.51 -12.04
CA ALA A 363 19.54 30.18 -12.36
C ALA A 363 18.72 30.01 -11.09
N ILE A 364 17.40 30.17 -11.22
CA ILE A 364 16.46 30.08 -10.09
C ILE A 364 15.44 28.99 -10.39
N TYR A 365 15.20 28.11 -9.43
CA TYR A 365 13.99 27.29 -9.41
C TYR A 365 12.85 28.15 -8.88
N ALA A 366 11.72 28.17 -9.59
CA ALA A 366 10.60 29.03 -9.27
C ALA A 366 10.16 28.85 -7.81
N PRO A 367 9.88 29.93 -7.05
CA PRO A 367 9.33 29.81 -5.72
C PRO A 367 8.04 28.98 -5.76
N HIS A 368 7.93 27.96 -4.92
CA HIS A 368 6.83 27.00 -4.94
C HIS A 368 6.63 26.34 -3.58
N TRP A 369 5.52 25.62 -3.39
CA TRP A 369 5.33 24.70 -2.28
C TRP A 369 4.84 23.33 -2.77
N ASN A 370 4.98 22.30 -1.94
CA ASN A 370 4.48 20.95 -2.22
C ASN A 370 3.18 20.73 -1.43
N PRO A 371 2.01 20.64 -2.07
CA PRO A 371 0.74 20.54 -1.34
C PRO A 371 0.42 19.15 -0.81
N ASP A 372 1.13 18.11 -1.26
CA ASP A 372 0.82 16.71 -0.97
C ASP A 372 2.03 15.87 -0.52
N ALA A 373 3.20 16.48 -0.32
CA ALA A 373 4.42 15.76 0.07
C ALA A 373 5.43 16.63 0.83
N HIS A 374 6.20 16.01 1.72
CA HIS A 374 7.50 16.56 2.12
C HIS A 374 8.52 16.31 1.01
N SER A 375 9.58 17.11 0.95
CA SER A 375 10.62 17.01 -0.06
C SER A 375 11.99 17.00 0.61
N ILE A 376 12.70 15.87 0.54
CA ILE A 376 14.02 15.66 1.12
C ILE A 376 15.06 15.85 0.03
N LEU A 377 15.78 16.97 0.08
CA LEU A 377 16.78 17.35 -0.90
C LEU A 377 18.14 16.80 -0.49
N TYR A 378 18.80 16.03 -1.37
CA TYR A 378 20.21 15.69 -1.23
C TYR A 378 21.01 16.43 -2.31
N ILE A 379 21.93 17.30 -1.89
CA ILE A 379 22.73 18.11 -2.81
C ILE A 379 23.84 17.23 -3.40
N ILE A 380 23.75 17.01 -4.72
CA ILE A 380 24.66 16.12 -5.44
C ILE A 380 25.93 16.87 -5.83
N ARG A 381 25.82 18.08 -6.39
CA ARG A 381 26.97 18.85 -6.87
C ARG A 381 26.72 20.35 -6.81
N GLY A 382 27.80 21.12 -6.65
CA GLY A 382 27.77 22.57 -6.70
C GLY A 382 27.28 23.20 -5.40
N SER A 383 26.78 24.43 -5.50
CA SER A 383 26.33 25.21 -4.34
C SER A 383 25.29 26.24 -4.77
N GLY A 384 24.46 26.67 -3.82
CA GLY A 384 23.43 27.67 -4.05
C GLY A 384 22.77 28.09 -2.75
N ARG A 385 21.85 29.05 -2.83
CA ARG A 385 21.07 29.52 -1.69
C ARG A 385 19.67 28.93 -1.74
N ILE A 386 19.19 28.41 -0.63
CA ILE A 386 17.82 27.93 -0.46
C ILE A 386 17.16 28.78 0.63
N GLN A 387 15.91 29.18 0.42
CA GLN A 387 15.10 29.83 1.42
C GLN A 387 13.76 29.12 1.55
N ILE A 388 13.36 28.79 2.77
CA ILE A 388 12.12 28.07 3.11
C ILE A 388 11.30 28.93 4.07
N VAL A 389 10.00 29.06 3.79
CA VAL A 389 9.07 29.93 4.49
C VAL A 389 7.89 29.13 5.02
N SER A 390 7.56 29.30 6.29
CA SER A 390 6.47 28.60 6.98
C SER A 390 5.12 29.31 6.78
N GLN A 391 4.07 28.74 7.38
CA GLN A 391 2.71 29.30 7.38
C GLN A 391 2.59 30.67 8.05
N THR A 392 3.53 31.04 8.93
CA THR A 392 3.55 32.38 9.56
C THR A 392 4.15 33.44 8.63
N GLY A 393 4.79 33.03 7.53
CA GLY A 393 5.54 33.90 6.64
C GLY A 393 7.01 34.10 7.06
N ASP A 394 7.45 33.45 8.13
CA ASP A 394 8.83 33.51 8.61
C ASP A 394 9.74 32.61 7.76
N ALA A 395 10.94 33.11 7.44
CA ALA A 395 11.97 32.33 6.77
C ALA A 395 12.63 31.39 7.78
N VAL A 396 12.05 30.20 7.93
CA VAL A 396 12.56 29.14 8.81
C VAL A 396 13.86 28.50 8.30
N PHE A 397 14.25 28.79 7.06
CA PHE A 397 15.56 28.46 6.49
C PHE A 397 15.98 29.56 5.53
N ASP A 398 17.21 30.04 5.61
CA ASP A 398 17.80 30.94 4.61
C ASP A 398 19.33 30.84 4.63
N ASP A 399 19.87 29.83 3.94
CA ASP A 399 21.31 29.59 3.93
C ASP A 399 21.81 29.05 2.58
N ASN A 400 23.13 29.03 2.43
CA ASN A 400 23.82 28.37 1.34
C ASN A 400 23.94 26.87 1.62
N VAL A 401 23.69 26.08 0.58
CA VAL A 401 23.86 24.63 0.58
C VAL A 401 25.01 24.22 -0.31
N LYS A 402 25.68 23.13 0.05
CA LYS A 402 26.81 22.52 -0.67
C LYS A 402 26.61 21.02 -0.84
N GLU A 403 27.41 20.44 -1.73
CA GLU A 403 27.46 19.00 -2.00
C GLU A 403 27.53 18.14 -0.72
N GLY A 404 26.75 17.06 -0.70
CA GLY A 404 26.68 16.09 0.39
C GLY A 404 25.70 16.45 1.53
N GLN A 405 25.13 17.66 1.54
CA GLN A 405 24.15 18.07 2.54
C GLN A 405 22.73 17.61 2.19
N VAL A 406 21.93 17.41 3.25
CA VAL A 406 20.48 17.14 3.17
C VAL A 406 19.70 18.34 3.70
N VAL A 407 18.61 18.70 3.03
CA VAL A 407 17.66 19.73 3.47
C VAL A 407 16.24 19.21 3.33
N VAL A 408 15.43 19.34 4.38
CA VAL A 408 14.01 18.96 4.35
C VAL A 408 13.16 20.18 4.04
N VAL A 409 12.26 20.07 3.07
CA VAL A 409 11.19 21.04 2.83
C VAL A 409 9.88 20.38 3.22
N PRO A 410 9.27 20.76 4.36
CA PRO A 410 7.99 20.21 4.78
C PRO A 410 6.86 20.49 3.78
N GLN A 411 5.81 19.69 3.82
CA GLN A 411 4.60 19.91 3.04
C GLN A 411 4.02 21.31 3.33
N GLU A 412 3.48 21.97 2.30
CA GLU A 412 2.96 23.35 2.32
C GLU A 412 3.98 24.49 2.56
N PHE A 413 5.23 24.19 2.95
CA PHE A 413 6.24 25.23 3.12
C PHE A 413 6.69 25.77 1.76
N ALA A 414 6.76 27.10 1.63
CA ALA A 414 7.18 27.74 0.39
C ALA A 414 8.70 27.76 0.32
N VAL A 415 9.27 27.33 -0.81
CA VAL A 415 10.72 27.25 -1.02
C VAL A 415 11.13 27.94 -2.32
N VAL A 416 12.28 28.59 -2.30
CA VAL A 416 12.99 29.08 -3.49
C VAL A 416 14.44 28.63 -3.46
N GLN A 417 14.97 28.25 -4.62
CA GLN A 417 16.36 27.82 -4.77
C GLN A 417 17.04 28.64 -5.87
N LYS A 418 18.23 29.14 -5.58
CA LYS A 418 19.08 29.86 -6.54
C LYS A 418 20.46 29.21 -6.60
N ALA A 419 20.86 28.80 -7.79
CA ALA A 419 22.20 28.27 -8.00
C ALA A 419 23.26 29.35 -7.83
N GLY A 420 24.41 28.98 -7.27
CA GLY A 420 25.60 29.81 -7.21
C GLY A 420 26.34 29.88 -8.54
N ASN A 421 27.61 30.28 -8.49
CA ASN A 421 28.45 30.43 -9.68
C ASN A 421 28.82 29.10 -10.35
N SER A 422 28.86 28.01 -9.59
CA SER A 422 29.18 26.64 -10.05
C SER A 422 27.98 25.86 -10.60
N GLY A 423 26.77 26.45 -10.57
CA GLY A 423 25.54 25.67 -10.69
C GLY A 423 25.19 24.93 -9.39
N LEU A 424 24.00 24.32 -9.39
CA LEU A 424 23.47 23.52 -8.27
C LEU A 424 22.71 22.31 -8.82
N GLU A 425 23.06 21.12 -8.35
CA GLU A 425 22.42 19.86 -8.72
C GLU A 425 22.00 19.09 -7.48
N TRP A 426 20.76 18.60 -7.46
CA TRP A 426 20.21 17.84 -6.34
C TRP A 426 19.17 16.83 -6.79
N ILE A 427 18.90 15.86 -5.92
CA ILE A 427 17.70 15.02 -5.97
C ILE A 427 16.77 15.39 -4.82
N SER A 428 15.47 15.23 -5.05
CA SER A 428 14.42 15.44 -4.06
C SER A 428 13.58 14.19 -3.98
N PHE A 429 13.73 13.42 -2.91
CA PHE A 429 12.77 12.37 -2.56
C PHE A 429 11.50 13.05 -2.04
N LYS A 430 10.33 12.57 -2.48
CA LYS A 430 9.04 13.13 -2.10
C LYS A 430 8.14 12.03 -1.55
N THR A 431 7.51 12.30 -0.42
CA THR A 431 6.68 11.35 0.35
C THR A 431 5.26 11.21 -0.22
N HIS A 432 5.14 11.19 -1.56
CA HIS A 432 3.88 10.97 -2.26
C HIS A 432 4.17 10.39 -3.66
N PRO A 433 3.37 9.43 -4.18
CA PRO A 433 3.65 8.75 -5.45
C PRO A 433 3.54 9.66 -6.67
N LEU A 434 2.71 10.71 -6.56
CA LEU A 434 2.43 11.68 -7.63
C LEU A 434 2.60 13.12 -7.13
N ALA A 435 3.65 13.36 -6.33
CA ALA A 435 3.87 14.64 -5.64
C ALA A 435 3.81 15.84 -6.61
N LYS A 436 3.08 16.88 -6.21
CA LYS A 436 2.84 18.08 -7.02
C LYS A 436 3.61 19.27 -6.47
N ILE A 437 3.75 20.29 -7.31
CA ILE A 437 4.24 21.60 -6.90
C ILE A 437 3.25 22.69 -7.31
N SER A 438 3.07 23.68 -6.45
CA SER A 438 2.30 24.89 -6.72
C SER A 438 3.24 26.08 -6.80
N GLN A 439 3.34 26.69 -7.98
CA GLN A 439 4.31 27.77 -8.24
C GLN A 439 3.73 29.14 -7.85
N LEU A 440 4.53 29.97 -7.19
CA LEU A 440 4.21 31.36 -6.87
C LEU A 440 4.55 32.32 -8.02
N ALA A 441 5.57 32.03 -8.82
CA ALA A 441 5.98 32.85 -9.97
C ALA A 441 6.15 32.03 -11.24
N GLY A 442 6.06 32.67 -12.41
CA GLY A 442 6.17 32.03 -13.72
C GLY A 442 4.82 31.84 -14.43
N ARG A 443 4.84 31.30 -15.65
CA ARG A 443 3.68 31.22 -16.55
C ARG A 443 2.53 30.32 -16.05
N ARG A 444 2.82 29.36 -15.16
CA ARG A 444 1.84 28.44 -14.55
C ARG A 444 1.66 28.69 -13.05
N SER A 445 1.96 29.91 -12.60
CA SER A 445 1.89 30.26 -11.18
C SER A 445 0.50 30.69 -10.71
N PHE A 446 0.31 30.67 -9.40
CA PHE A 446 -0.81 31.31 -8.72
C PHE A 446 -1.03 32.75 -9.19
N LEU A 447 0.03 33.58 -9.25
CA LEU A 447 -0.08 34.97 -9.72
C LEU A 447 -0.66 35.05 -11.15
N THR A 448 -0.34 34.09 -12.02
CA THR A 448 -0.88 34.04 -13.39
C THR A 448 -2.31 33.56 -13.48
N SER A 449 -2.81 32.76 -12.54
CA SER A 449 -4.22 32.34 -12.50
C SER A 449 -5.11 33.38 -11.80
N THR A 450 -4.58 34.20 -10.89
CA THR A 450 -5.35 35.21 -10.14
C THR A 450 -5.76 36.41 -11.03
N PRO A 451 -7.01 36.91 -10.94
CA PRO A 451 -7.43 38.15 -11.60
C PRO A 451 -6.58 39.35 -11.17
N VAL A 452 -6.30 40.27 -12.11
CA VAL A 452 -5.45 41.45 -11.85
C VAL A 452 -6.02 42.31 -10.73
N ASP A 453 -7.35 42.42 -10.63
CA ASP A 453 -8.00 43.21 -9.57
C ASP A 453 -7.84 42.59 -8.19
N VAL A 454 -7.88 41.26 -8.09
CA VAL A 454 -7.63 40.58 -6.81
C VAL A 454 -6.21 40.88 -6.36
N LEU A 455 -5.21 40.78 -7.26
CA LEU A 455 -3.83 41.10 -6.93
C LEU A 455 -3.64 42.59 -6.57
N ALA A 456 -4.23 43.50 -7.36
CA ALA A 456 -4.13 44.94 -7.14
C ALA A 456 -4.68 45.34 -5.75
N ASN A 457 -5.84 44.80 -5.37
CA ASN A 457 -6.45 45.08 -4.08
C ASN A 457 -5.74 44.35 -2.93
N ALA A 458 -5.41 43.06 -3.09
CA ALA A 458 -4.75 42.27 -2.06
C ALA A 458 -3.37 42.83 -1.67
N PHE A 459 -2.57 43.23 -2.67
CA PHE A 459 -1.24 43.78 -2.45
C PHE A 459 -1.21 45.32 -2.36
N ARG A 460 -2.37 46.00 -2.50
CA ARG A 460 -2.48 47.46 -2.55
C ARG A 460 -1.54 48.11 -3.58
N VAL A 461 -1.49 47.54 -4.77
CA VAL A 461 -0.66 48.01 -5.90
C VAL A 461 -1.53 48.48 -7.07
N SER A 462 -0.93 49.26 -7.97
CA SER A 462 -1.63 49.67 -9.20
C SER A 462 -1.99 48.45 -10.06
N ARG A 463 -3.04 48.56 -10.88
CA ARG A 463 -3.36 47.53 -11.89
C ARG A 463 -2.18 47.21 -12.81
N GLU A 464 -1.33 48.20 -13.09
CA GLU A 464 -0.16 47.99 -13.94
C GLU A 464 0.94 47.21 -13.22
N ASP A 465 1.19 47.48 -11.93
CA ASP A 465 2.12 46.70 -11.13
C ASP A 465 1.61 45.28 -10.89
N ALA A 466 0.31 45.09 -10.69
CA ALA A 466 -0.31 43.76 -10.64
C ALA A 466 -0.12 42.99 -11.97
N ARG A 467 -0.23 43.66 -13.13
CA ARG A 467 0.11 43.07 -14.43
C ARG A 467 1.61 42.76 -14.56
N ARG A 468 2.49 43.59 -14.00
CA ARG A 468 3.94 43.34 -13.98
C ARG A 468 4.29 42.14 -13.11
N LEU A 469 3.71 42.01 -11.92
CA LEU A 469 3.85 40.84 -11.05
C LEU A 469 3.43 39.56 -11.78
N LYS A 470 2.28 39.62 -12.45
CA LYS A 470 1.71 38.51 -13.23
C LYS A 470 2.56 38.13 -14.44
N ASN A 471 3.13 39.08 -15.17
CA ASN A 471 3.77 38.85 -16.48
C ASN A 471 5.30 39.05 -16.49
N GLY A 472 5.91 39.34 -15.34
CA GLY A 472 7.34 39.65 -15.23
C GLY A 472 8.26 38.47 -15.55
N ARG A 473 7.78 37.24 -15.40
CA ARG A 473 8.46 36.00 -15.79
C ARG A 473 7.57 35.19 -16.73
N ARG A 474 8.13 34.74 -17.86
CA ARG A 474 7.41 33.93 -18.87
C ARG A 474 7.83 32.47 -18.87
N GLU A 475 8.94 32.17 -18.21
CA GLU A 475 9.37 30.81 -17.92
C GLU A 475 8.37 30.10 -16.98
N ILE A 476 8.43 28.77 -16.92
CA ILE A 476 7.54 27.94 -16.09
C ILE A 476 8.22 27.67 -14.74
N THR A 477 9.06 26.63 -14.65
CA THR A 477 9.70 26.20 -13.39
C THR A 477 11.13 26.72 -13.23
N LEU A 478 11.90 26.79 -14.33
CA LEU A 478 13.33 27.11 -14.28
C LEU A 478 13.57 28.49 -14.91
N PHE A 479 14.06 29.43 -14.12
CA PHE A 479 14.24 30.84 -14.51
C PHE A 479 15.68 31.13 -14.89
N SER A 480 15.83 31.79 -16.02
CA SER A 480 17.14 32.26 -16.47
C SER A 480 17.65 33.40 -15.60
N PRO A 481 18.99 33.52 -15.40
CA PRO A 481 19.59 34.68 -14.75
C PRO A 481 19.20 35.96 -15.49
N LEU A 482 18.80 37.00 -14.77
CA LEU A 482 18.41 38.27 -15.39
C LEU A 482 19.62 38.89 -16.11
N ARG A 483 19.54 39.05 -17.43
CA ARG A 483 20.25 40.11 -18.15
C ARG A 483 19.28 41.28 -18.35
N VAL A 484 19.75 42.49 -18.07
CA VAL A 484 19.04 43.74 -18.37
C VAL A 484 18.93 43.92 -19.90
N ALA A 485 17.73 44.31 -20.33
CA ALA A 485 17.30 44.91 -21.60
C ALA A 485 17.35 44.11 -22.93
N GLY A 486 16.21 44.14 -23.65
CA GLY A 486 16.00 43.74 -25.06
C GLY A 486 14.60 44.19 -25.55
N SER A 487 14.46 44.54 -26.83
CA SER A 487 13.37 45.39 -27.34
C SER A 487 11.98 44.73 -27.44
N LYS A 488 10.94 45.56 -27.23
CA LYS A 488 9.50 45.21 -27.20
C LYS A 488 8.93 44.64 -28.53
N GLY A 489 9.70 44.70 -29.63
CA GLY A 489 9.24 44.32 -30.98
C GLY A 489 9.15 42.82 -31.24
N PHE A 490 10.06 42.01 -30.69
CA PHE A 490 10.08 40.55 -30.93
C PHE A 490 8.91 39.82 -30.24
N VAL A 491 8.44 40.36 -29.12
CA VAL A 491 7.32 39.83 -28.31
C VAL A 491 5.96 39.97 -29.01
N LEU A 492 5.78 41.00 -29.84
CA LEU A 492 4.52 41.25 -30.56
C LEU A 492 4.36 40.30 -31.76
N PHE A 493 5.47 39.98 -32.44
CA PHE A 493 5.50 39.11 -33.62
C PHE A 493 5.17 37.63 -33.29
N SER A 494 5.64 37.11 -32.15
CA SER A 494 5.34 35.72 -31.72
C SER A 494 3.88 35.52 -31.26
N LYS A 495 3.22 36.57 -30.74
CA LYS A 495 1.81 36.50 -30.31
C LYS A 495 0.84 36.41 -31.50
N MET A 496 1.13 37.08 -32.61
CA MET A 496 0.27 37.08 -33.80
C MET A 496 0.30 35.74 -34.57
N LYS A 497 1.38 34.96 -34.46
CA LYS A 497 1.51 33.65 -35.14
C LYS A 497 0.70 32.53 -34.45
N THR A 498 0.49 32.63 -33.15
CA THR A 498 -0.16 31.56 -32.35
C THR A 498 -1.69 31.68 -32.35
N SER A 499 -2.24 32.90 -32.43
CA SER A 499 -3.69 33.13 -32.48
C SER A 499 -4.34 32.79 -33.83
N LYS A 500 -3.56 32.63 -34.91
CA LYS A 500 -4.07 32.34 -36.26
C LYS A 500 -4.39 30.85 -36.48
N LEU A 501 -3.86 29.95 -35.63
CA LEU A 501 -4.06 28.50 -35.74
C LEU A 501 -5.28 27.99 -34.94
N ILE A 502 -5.63 28.67 -33.84
CA ILE A 502 -6.76 28.32 -32.97
C ILE A 502 -8.11 28.69 -33.61
N ILE A 503 -8.14 29.70 -34.48
CA ILE A 503 -9.36 30.18 -35.15
C ILE A 503 -9.78 29.28 -36.33
N LYS A 504 -8.91 28.37 -36.80
CA LYS A 504 -9.19 27.59 -38.02
C LYS A 504 -9.82 26.20 -37.80
N ASN A 505 -9.91 25.68 -36.57
CA ASN A 505 -10.28 24.28 -36.33
C ASN A 505 -11.47 24.05 -35.37
N GLY A 506 -12.30 25.05 -35.08
CA GLY A 506 -13.50 24.85 -34.28
C GLY A 506 -14.72 25.41 -34.98
N LEU A 507 -15.49 24.56 -35.67
CA LEU A 507 -16.96 24.64 -35.88
C LEU A 507 -17.39 23.75 -37.07
N ALA A 508 -17.77 22.50 -36.81
CA ALA A 508 -18.76 21.76 -37.62
C ALA A 508 -19.17 20.43 -36.96
N SER A 509 -20.26 20.44 -36.20
CA SER A 509 -21.20 19.32 -36.20
C SER A 509 -22.62 19.87 -35.98
N LYS A 510 -23.52 19.54 -36.90
CA LYS A 510 -24.95 19.86 -36.84
C LYS A 510 -25.68 18.55 -36.59
N GLU A 511 -26.49 18.46 -35.54
CA GLU A 511 -27.62 17.53 -35.50
C GLU A 511 -28.87 18.13 -34.81
N LYS A 512 -30.01 17.54 -35.19
CA LYS A 512 -31.38 18.08 -35.24
C LYS A 512 -31.98 18.58 -33.92
N VAL A 513 -32.65 19.72 -34.00
CA VAL A 513 -33.40 20.41 -32.93
C VAL A 513 -34.91 20.39 -33.25
N THR A 514 -35.77 20.24 -32.24
CA THR A 514 -37.23 20.22 -32.33
C THR A 514 -37.83 21.59 -32.72
N VAL A 515 -39.08 21.59 -33.22
CA VAL A 515 -39.72 22.74 -33.90
C VAL A 515 -39.84 24.00 -33.02
N ASN A 516 -40.11 23.87 -31.72
CA ASN A 516 -40.29 25.00 -30.80
C ASN A 516 -38.97 25.70 -30.41
N THR A 517 -37.91 24.93 -30.20
CA THR A 517 -36.57 25.45 -29.90
C THR A 517 -35.98 26.17 -31.12
N GLN A 518 -36.29 25.72 -32.34
CA GLN A 518 -35.89 26.42 -33.57
C GLN A 518 -36.61 27.76 -33.77
N PHE A 519 -37.89 27.85 -33.41
CA PHE A 519 -38.65 29.11 -33.49
C PHE A 519 -38.04 30.21 -32.59
N LEU A 520 -37.73 29.88 -31.34
CA LEU A 520 -37.14 30.82 -30.38
C LEU A 520 -35.74 31.28 -30.78
N VAL A 521 -34.90 30.37 -31.28
CA VAL A 521 -33.56 30.70 -31.80
C VAL A 521 -33.64 31.66 -32.99
N ASN A 522 -34.60 31.46 -33.89
CA ASN A 522 -34.80 32.35 -35.04
C ASN A 522 -35.27 33.75 -34.61
N GLN A 523 -36.12 33.87 -33.58
CA GLN A 523 -36.53 35.18 -33.04
C GLN A 523 -35.37 35.93 -32.38
N ILE A 524 -34.50 35.23 -31.64
CA ILE A 524 -33.29 35.82 -31.06
C ILE A 524 -32.36 36.34 -32.15
N ALA A 525 -32.20 35.60 -33.25
CA ALA A 525 -31.37 36.02 -34.38
C ALA A 525 -31.91 37.29 -35.08
N LEU A 526 -33.24 37.48 -35.12
CA LEU A 526 -33.86 38.70 -35.66
C LEU A 526 -33.60 39.91 -34.76
N VAL A 527 -33.68 39.75 -33.44
CA VAL A 527 -33.33 40.80 -32.47
C VAL A 527 -31.84 41.15 -32.56
N ASP A 528 -30.96 40.16 -32.67
CA ASP A 528 -29.52 40.37 -32.84
C ASP A 528 -29.19 41.11 -34.14
N LYS A 529 -29.95 40.86 -35.21
CA LYS A 529 -29.78 41.58 -36.49
C LYS A 529 -30.23 43.04 -36.39
N LYS A 530 -31.27 43.34 -35.62
CA LYS A 530 -31.70 44.73 -35.33
C LYS A 530 -30.67 45.48 -34.50
N VAL A 531 -30.07 44.82 -33.50
CA VAL A 531 -29.00 45.39 -32.65
C VAL A 531 -27.77 45.77 -33.47
N VAL A 532 -27.40 44.99 -34.48
CA VAL A 532 -26.25 45.30 -35.35
C VAL A 532 -26.48 46.58 -36.17
N ASN A 533 -27.73 46.87 -36.55
CA ASN A 533 -28.06 48.03 -37.36
C ASN A 533 -28.34 49.30 -36.52
N GLU A 534 -28.96 49.17 -35.34
CA GLU A 534 -29.49 50.29 -34.56
C GLU A 534 -28.81 50.49 -33.19
N GLY A 535 -27.92 49.57 -32.79
CA GLY A 535 -27.30 49.55 -31.46
C GLY A 535 -28.23 49.04 -30.35
N TRP A 536 -27.69 48.82 -29.16
CA TRP A 536 -28.47 48.32 -28.03
C TRP A 536 -29.31 49.41 -27.36
N ASN A 537 -30.63 49.22 -27.29
CA ASN A 537 -31.52 50.00 -26.42
C ASN A 537 -32.11 49.11 -25.29
N ALA A 538 -32.72 49.75 -24.29
CA ALA A 538 -33.24 49.06 -23.11
C ALA A 538 -34.30 48.00 -23.48
N THR A 539 -35.16 48.31 -24.45
CA THR A 539 -36.26 47.45 -24.89
C THR A 539 -35.75 46.18 -25.59
N LEU A 540 -34.79 46.30 -26.52
CA LEU A 540 -34.19 45.17 -27.24
C LEU A 540 -33.36 44.27 -26.31
N LYS A 541 -32.69 44.86 -25.30
CA LYS A 541 -32.01 44.07 -24.26
C LYS A 541 -33.01 43.24 -23.47
N GLN A 542 -34.12 43.85 -23.05
CA GLN A 542 -35.15 43.17 -22.27
C GLN A 542 -35.80 42.03 -23.08
N GLU A 543 -36.14 42.29 -24.35
CA GLU A 543 -36.75 41.32 -25.26
C GLU A 543 -35.83 40.13 -25.52
N ARG A 544 -34.55 40.37 -25.78
CA ARG A 544 -33.58 39.30 -25.97
C ARG A 544 -33.37 38.45 -24.72
N ILE A 545 -33.31 39.07 -23.54
CA ILE A 545 -33.16 38.35 -22.27
C ILE A 545 -34.39 37.47 -22.02
N SER A 546 -35.60 37.96 -22.32
CA SER A 546 -36.84 37.18 -22.21
C SER A 546 -36.80 35.95 -23.13
N LEU A 547 -36.48 36.14 -24.41
CA LEU A 547 -36.44 35.05 -25.39
C LEU A 547 -35.37 34.00 -25.06
N LEU A 548 -34.21 34.41 -24.57
CA LEU A 548 -33.17 33.49 -24.10
C LEU A 548 -33.63 32.70 -22.88
N SER A 549 -34.28 33.35 -21.92
CA SER A 549 -34.81 32.68 -20.73
C SER A 549 -35.85 31.61 -21.09
N ASP A 550 -36.74 31.89 -22.03
CA ASP A 550 -37.75 30.91 -22.47
C ASP A 550 -37.13 29.76 -23.26
N LEU A 551 -36.12 30.02 -24.09
CA LEU A 551 -35.35 28.97 -24.78
C LEU A 551 -34.66 28.02 -23.77
N TRP A 552 -34.03 28.57 -22.73
CA TRP A 552 -33.37 27.77 -21.69
C TRP A 552 -34.36 26.93 -20.88
N ARG A 553 -35.58 27.44 -20.65
CA ARG A 553 -36.63 26.71 -19.94
C ARG A 553 -37.13 25.51 -20.74
N GLU A 554 -37.29 25.69 -22.05
CA GLU A 554 -37.80 24.63 -22.93
C GLU A 554 -36.77 23.51 -23.13
N ILE A 555 -35.48 23.87 -23.27
CA ILE A 555 -34.38 22.90 -23.30
C ILE A 555 -34.30 22.08 -22.01
N ARG A 556 -34.45 22.71 -20.83
CA ARG A 556 -34.44 21.99 -19.54
C ARG A 556 -35.62 21.06 -19.36
N ARG A 557 -36.80 21.41 -19.86
CA ARG A 557 -37.99 20.54 -19.79
C ARG A 557 -37.81 19.27 -20.64
N GLU A 558 -37.25 19.40 -21.84
CA GLU A 558 -36.90 18.24 -22.66
C GLU A 558 -35.83 17.37 -21.97
N GLU A 559 -34.76 17.98 -21.44
CA GLU A 559 -33.70 17.26 -20.71
C GLU A 559 -34.24 16.51 -19.48
N GLN A 560 -35.14 17.11 -18.70
CA GLN A 560 -35.73 16.47 -17.51
C GLN A 560 -36.67 15.32 -17.87
N ARG A 561 -37.47 15.46 -18.94
CA ARG A 561 -38.35 14.40 -19.44
C ARG A 561 -37.54 13.19 -19.93
N TRP A 562 -36.45 13.42 -20.66
CA TRP A 562 -35.56 12.34 -21.12
C TRP A 562 -34.77 11.68 -19.98
N LYS A 563 -34.37 12.46 -18.97
CA LYS A 563 -33.70 11.97 -17.76
C LYS A 563 -34.61 11.08 -16.88
N GLN A 564 -35.89 11.41 -16.76
CA GLN A 564 -36.86 10.57 -16.04
C GLN A 564 -37.16 9.27 -16.77
N LEU A 565 -37.21 9.29 -18.11
CA LEU A 565 -37.54 8.12 -18.92
C LEU A 565 -36.35 7.16 -19.13
N SER A 566 -35.10 7.64 -19.09
CA SER A 566 -33.91 6.79 -19.28
C SER A 566 -33.21 6.36 -17.99
N ARG A 567 -33.32 7.15 -16.91
CA ARG A 567 -32.60 6.98 -15.63
C ARG A 567 -31.06 6.79 -15.75
N VAL A 568 -30.45 7.25 -16.85
CA VAL A 568 -28.98 7.27 -17.07
C VAL A 568 -28.44 8.69 -16.92
N LYS A 569 -27.23 8.85 -16.33
CA LYS A 569 -26.57 10.15 -16.08
C LYS A 569 -25.70 10.54 -17.28
N TRP A 570 -25.98 11.71 -17.86
CA TRP A 570 -25.44 12.30 -19.11
C TRP A 570 -23.91 12.31 -19.31
N LEU A 571 -23.11 11.97 -18.31
CA LEU A 571 -21.66 12.24 -18.27
C LEU A 571 -20.79 11.22 -19.02
N LYS A 572 -21.34 10.13 -19.56
CA LYS A 572 -20.53 9.06 -20.19
C LYS A 572 -20.30 9.18 -21.70
N GLU A 573 -21.02 10.01 -22.47
CA GLU A 573 -20.99 9.88 -23.95
C GLU A 573 -20.80 11.14 -24.79
N GLY A 574 -20.75 12.35 -24.24
CA GLY A 574 -20.21 13.49 -24.98
C GLY A 574 -20.89 13.90 -26.32
N ASP A 575 -22.02 13.33 -26.75
CA ASP A 575 -22.88 13.89 -27.81
C ASP A 575 -24.36 13.41 -27.77
N ARG A 576 -25.28 14.20 -28.34
CA ARG A 576 -26.76 14.14 -28.17
C ARG A 576 -27.51 13.20 -29.14
N ASN A 577 -27.25 11.89 -29.11
CA ASN A 577 -27.98 10.97 -30.00
C ASN A 577 -29.31 10.45 -29.40
N THR A 578 -30.44 10.99 -29.84
CA THR A 578 -31.79 10.68 -29.32
C THR A 578 -32.33 9.31 -29.74
N LYS A 579 -31.83 8.69 -30.82
CA LYS A 579 -32.34 7.41 -31.35
C LYS A 579 -32.12 6.23 -30.40
N PHE A 580 -31.01 6.21 -29.68
CA PHE A 580 -30.65 5.14 -28.73
C PHE A 580 -31.63 5.08 -27.55
N PHE A 581 -32.02 6.24 -27.00
CA PHE A 581 -32.95 6.33 -25.88
C PHE A 581 -34.37 5.87 -26.23
N HIS A 582 -34.83 6.14 -27.46
CA HIS A 582 -36.13 5.65 -27.94
C HIS A 582 -36.19 4.12 -28.02
N TRP A 583 -35.08 3.47 -28.38
CA TRP A 583 -35.01 2.02 -28.50
C TRP A 583 -34.98 1.32 -27.13
N VAL A 584 -34.19 1.82 -26.18
CA VAL A 584 -34.11 1.29 -24.81
C VAL A 584 -35.43 1.46 -24.04
N ALA A 585 -36.12 2.60 -24.21
CA ALA A 585 -37.42 2.84 -23.58
C ALA A 585 -38.53 1.91 -24.14
N ASN A 586 -38.53 1.64 -25.45
CA ASN A 586 -39.47 0.69 -26.05
C ASN A 586 -39.19 -0.77 -25.66
N GLY A 587 -37.92 -1.17 -25.54
CA GLY A 587 -37.55 -2.53 -25.11
C GLY A 587 -37.99 -2.84 -23.67
N ARG A 588 -37.82 -1.90 -22.74
CA ARG A 588 -38.25 -2.06 -21.33
C ARG A 588 -39.77 -2.04 -21.15
N ARG A 589 -40.51 -1.41 -22.06
CA ARG A 589 -41.99 -1.40 -22.05
C ARG A 589 -42.57 -2.76 -22.47
N CYS A 590 -41.86 -3.51 -23.31
CA CYS A 590 -42.27 -4.87 -23.72
C CYS A 590 -41.87 -5.96 -22.70
N SER A 591 -40.79 -5.78 -21.92
CA SER A 591 -40.28 -6.78 -20.97
C SER A 591 -40.99 -6.81 -19.61
N ASN A 592 -41.73 -5.77 -19.23
CA ASN A 592 -42.39 -5.66 -17.92
C ASN A 592 -43.92 -5.85 -17.97
N TYR A 593 -44.44 -6.39 -19.08
CA TYR A 593 -45.87 -6.67 -19.22
C TYR A 593 -46.20 -8.07 -18.70
N ILE A 594 -46.79 -8.15 -17.50
CA ILE A 594 -47.38 -9.39 -16.98
C ILE A 594 -48.82 -9.46 -17.50
N GLY A 595 -49.02 -10.17 -18.61
CA GLY A 595 -50.34 -10.29 -19.24
C GLY A 595 -51.30 -11.23 -18.51
N ASN A 596 -50.77 -12.18 -17.72
CA ASN A 596 -51.56 -13.20 -17.05
C ASN A 596 -50.82 -13.68 -15.78
N LEU A 597 -51.55 -13.95 -14.69
CA LEU A 597 -51.07 -14.53 -13.44
C LEU A 597 -51.92 -15.78 -13.12
N VAL A 598 -51.32 -16.90 -12.75
CA VAL A 598 -52.06 -18.09 -12.27
C VAL A 598 -51.92 -18.17 -10.76
N PHE A 599 -53.05 -18.20 -10.06
CA PHE A 599 -53.11 -18.28 -8.60
C PHE A 599 -54.21 -19.29 -8.22
N ASP A 600 -53.91 -20.28 -7.39
CA ASP A 600 -54.79 -21.41 -7.03
C ASP A 600 -55.49 -22.09 -8.23
N GLY A 601 -54.74 -22.29 -9.31
CA GLY A 601 -55.23 -22.96 -10.52
C GLY A 601 -56.11 -22.10 -11.45
N VAL A 602 -56.39 -20.84 -11.10
CA VAL A 602 -57.20 -19.92 -11.92
C VAL A 602 -56.32 -18.88 -12.61
N ARG A 603 -56.52 -18.70 -13.93
CA ARG A 603 -55.75 -17.75 -14.75
C ARG A 603 -56.41 -16.37 -14.73
N ILE A 604 -55.72 -15.39 -14.17
CA ILE A 604 -56.16 -14.00 -14.01
C ILE A 604 -55.43 -13.13 -15.03
N SER A 605 -56.18 -12.47 -15.91
CA SER A 605 -55.63 -11.62 -16.98
C SER A 605 -55.98 -10.13 -16.80
N ASP A 606 -56.82 -9.80 -15.82
CA ASP A 606 -57.19 -8.42 -15.50
C ASP A 606 -56.05 -7.74 -14.69
N PRO A 607 -55.43 -6.66 -15.22
CA PRO A 607 -54.32 -5.97 -14.58
C PRO A 607 -54.62 -5.44 -13.16
N VAL A 608 -55.87 -5.09 -12.87
CA VAL A 608 -56.26 -4.56 -11.54
C VAL A 608 -56.24 -5.70 -10.51
N LEU A 609 -56.73 -6.87 -10.90
CA LEU A 609 -56.76 -8.08 -10.08
C LEU A 609 -55.37 -8.70 -9.90
N VAL A 610 -54.52 -8.68 -10.93
CA VAL A 610 -53.11 -9.11 -10.83
C VAL A 610 -52.37 -8.26 -9.80
N LYS A 611 -52.57 -6.93 -9.84
CA LYS A 611 -51.93 -6.01 -8.91
C LYS A 611 -52.42 -6.18 -7.47
N SER A 612 -53.72 -6.39 -7.26
CA SER A 612 -54.28 -6.57 -5.91
C SER A 612 -53.89 -7.91 -5.29
N ARG A 613 -53.83 -9.01 -6.06
CA ARG A 613 -53.39 -10.32 -5.57
C ARG A 613 -51.92 -10.32 -5.16
N ILE A 614 -51.05 -9.77 -6.01
CA ILE A 614 -49.63 -9.61 -5.67
C ILE A 614 -49.48 -8.78 -4.40
N PHE A 615 -50.21 -7.66 -4.30
CA PHE A 615 -50.17 -6.81 -3.12
C PHE A 615 -50.63 -7.52 -1.84
N ASN A 616 -51.72 -8.30 -1.89
CA ASN A 616 -52.24 -9.01 -0.73
C ASN A 616 -51.35 -10.20 -0.30
N PHE A 617 -50.79 -10.95 -1.25
CA PHE A 617 -49.83 -12.03 -0.97
C PHE A 617 -48.62 -11.52 -0.16
N PHE A 618 -48.08 -10.35 -0.52
CA PHE A 618 -46.96 -9.73 0.21
C PHE A 618 -47.39 -8.96 1.48
N LYS A 619 -48.69 -8.72 1.67
CA LYS A 619 -49.23 -8.04 2.86
C LYS A 619 -49.50 -9.03 3.99
N GLU A 620 -49.96 -10.24 3.68
CA GLU A 620 -50.32 -11.27 4.66
C GLU A 620 -49.10 -12.07 5.17
N GLY A 621 -47.98 -12.10 4.44
CA GLY A 621 -46.74 -12.78 4.86
C GLY A 621 -45.79 -11.99 5.79
N ARG A 622 -46.27 -10.95 6.50
CA ARG A 622 -45.42 -10.00 7.29
C ARG A 622 -45.49 -10.21 8.80
N GLU A 623 -45.30 -11.43 9.27
CA GLU A 623 -44.97 -11.67 10.69
C GLU A 623 -43.47 -12.06 10.73
N ASP A 624 -42.65 -11.16 11.29
CA ASP A 624 -41.19 -11.24 11.47
C ASP A 624 -40.26 -11.06 10.25
N GLU A 625 -40.03 -9.78 9.87
CA GLU A 625 -38.88 -9.38 9.06
C GLU A 625 -37.60 -9.30 9.92
N HIS A 626 -36.79 -10.38 9.95
CA HIS A 626 -35.47 -10.39 10.59
C HIS A 626 -34.32 -10.48 9.56
N GLN A 627 -33.13 -10.01 9.94
CA GLN A 627 -31.91 -10.21 9.14
C GLN A 627 -31.54 -11.70 9.03
N LYS A 628 -30.88 -12.09 7.94
CA LYS A 628 -30.49 -13.48 7.62
C LYS A 628 -29.69 -14.13 8.75
N VAL A 629 -30.28 -15.11 9.44
CA VAL A 629 -29.59 -15.92 10.46
C VAL A 629 -28.72 -16.99 9.81
N ARG A 630 -27.46 -17.08 10.25
CA ARG A 630 -26.45 -17.98 9.67
C ARG A 630 -26.07 -19.07 10.68
N GLN A 631 -26.09 -20.32 10.24
CA GLN A 631 -25.52 -21.41 11.03
C GLN A 631 -23.99 -21.29 11.05
N ILE A 632 -23.38 -21.57 12.20
CA ILE A 632 -21.93 -21.57 12.37
C ILE A 632 -21.47 -22.95 12.82
N ARG A 633 -20.26 -23.35 12.39
CA ARG A 633 -19.62 -24.60 12.77
C ARG A 633 -18.13 -24.41 13.01
N GLU A 634 -17.48 -25.43 13.56
CA GLU A 634 -16.04 -25.39 13.80
C GLU A 634 -15.25 -25.03 12.52
N GLY A 635 -14.33 -24.08 12.66
CA GLY A 635 -13.51 -23.57 11.56
C GLY A 635 -14.17 -22.48 10.73
N ASP A 636 -15.40 -22.06 11.03
CA ASP A 636 -15.98 -20.87 10.40
C ASP A 636 -15.24 -19.61 10.86
N VAL A 637 -14.65 -18.89 9.90
CA VAL A 637 -14.14 -17.55 10.06
C VAL A 637 -15.27 -16.58 9.73
N ILE A 638 -15.54 -15.64 10.65
CA ILE A 638 -16.62 -14.66 10.54
C ILE A 638 -15.99 -13.28 10.59
N ALA A 639 -16.16 -12.50 9.51
CA ALA A 639 -15.65 -11.15 9.40
C ALA A 639 -16.77 -10.13 9.68
N LEU A 640 -16.60 -9.33 10.74
CA LEU A 640 -17.58 -8.35 11.18
C LEU A 640 -16.96 -6.94 11.12
N PRO A 641 -17.39 -6.09 10.19
CA PRO A 641 -17.03 -4.67 10.17
C PRO A 641 -17.40 -3.92 11.46
N ALA A 642 -16.70 -2.81 11.72
CA ALA A 642 -16.98 -1.91 12.83
C ALA A 642 -18.45 -1.43 12.82
N GLY A 643 -19.06 -1.37 14.02
CA GLY A 643 -20.44 -0.92 14.21
C GLY A 643 -21.54 -1.97 13.96
N ILE A 644 -21.19 -3.19 13.53
CA ILE A 644 -22.18 -4.26 13.37
C ILE A 644 -22.52 -4.91 14.71
N ALA A 645 -23.79 -4.78 15.10
CA ALA A 645 -24.36 -5.54 16.21
C ALA A 645 -24.52 -7.02 15.82
N HIS A 646 -24.09 -7.93 16.68
CA HIS A 646 -24.18 -9.37 16.45
C HIS A 646 -24.53 -10.11 17.74
N TRP A 647 -25.02 -11.34 17.58
CA TRP A 647 -25.33 -12.26 18.66
C TRP A 647 -25.03 -13.69 18.20
N ILE A 648 -24.78 -14.60 19.16
CA ILE A 648 -24.48 -16.01 18.89
C ILE A 648 -25.32 -16.88 19.83
N TYR A 649 -25.94 -17.92 19.29
CA TYR A 649 -26.69 -18.91 20.05
C TYR A 649 -26.10 -20.31 19.83
N ASN A 650 -25.80 -21.02 20.93
CA ASN A 650 -25.34 -22.40 20.86
C ASN A 650 -26.53 -23.36 20.88
N ASN A 651 -26.86 -23.91 19.71
CA ASN A 651 -27.87 -24.96 19.56
C ASN A 651 -27.26 -26.39 19.55
N GLY A 652 -25.96 -26.51 19.80
CA GLY A 652 -25.21 -27.77 19.82
C GLY A 652 -25.20 -28.45 21.19
N GLN A 653 -24.74 -29.70 21.22
CA GLN A 653 -24.59 -30.49 22.44
C GLN A 653 -23.25 -30.26 23.16
N SER A 654 -22.28 -29.62 22.49
CA SER A 654 -20.96 -29.31 23.04
C SER A 654 -20.81 -27.80 23.30
N ASN A 655 -19.81 -27.44 24.10
CA ASN A 655 -19.43 -26.04 24.27
C ASN A 655 -19.01 -25.43 22.93
N LEU A 656 -19.54 -24.25 22.62
CA LEU A 656 -19.09 -23.44 21.50
C LEU A 656 -17.95 -22.52 21.98
N VAL A 657 -16.80 -22.58 21.30
CA VAL A 657 -15.63 -21.74 21.60
C VAL A 657 -15.42 -20.78 20.43
N VAL A 658 -15.33 -19.47 20.74
CA VAL A 658 -15.12 -18.41 19.75
C VAL A 658 -13.86 -17.63 20.14
N VAL A 659 -12.95 -17.45 19.18
CA VAL A 659 -11.75 -16.62 19.34
C VAL A 659 -11.94 -15.39 18.47
N SER A 660 -11.96 -14.21 19.10
CA SER A 660 -12.18 -12.93 18.41
C SER A 660 -10.93 -12.07 18.50
N LEU A 661 -10.47 -11.55 17.35
CA LEU A 661 -9.46 -10.49 17.29
C LEU A 661 -10.18 -9.16 17.03
N TYR A 662 -9.84 -8.13 17.81
CA TYR A 662 -10.27 -6.76 17.58
C TYR A 662 -9.06 -5.90 17.22
N ASP A 663 -9.04 -5.37 16.01
CA ASP A 663 -8.01 -4.42 15.59
C ASP A 663 -8.38 -3.01 16.05
N ILE A 664 -7.85 -2.62 17.20
CA ILE A 664 -8.05 -1.30 17.83
C ILE A 664 -7.25 -0.18 17.16
N GLY A 665 -6.26 -0.53 16.33
CA GLY A 665 -5.44 0.42 15.58
C GLY A 665 -5.99 0.73 14.18
N ASN A 666 -7.08 0.08 13.78
CA ASN A 666 -7.69 0.27 12.47
C ASN A 666 -8.27 1.68 12.31
N ASP A 667 -8.14 2.29 11.12
CA ASP A 667 -8.69 3.62 10.79
C ASP A 667 -10.23 3.74 10.95
N ALA A 668 -10.94 2.61 10.98
CA ALA A 668 -12.37 2.59 11.32
C ALA A 668 -12.63 2.99 12.79
N ASN A 669 -11.66 2.82 13.68
CA ASN A 669 -11.68 3.36 15.04
C ASN A 669 -11.30 4.84 15.01
N GLN A 670 -12.32 5.71 15.05
CA GLN A 670 -12.13 7.17 15.08
C GLN A 670 -11.90 7.73 16.50
N LEU A 671 -11.70 6.85 17.49
CA LEU A 671 -11.44 7.20 18.88
C LEU A 671 -9.96 6.95 19.21
N ASP A 672 -9.63 6.99 20.50
CA ASP A 672 -8.33 6.52 20.99
C ASP A 672 -8.16 5.00 20.80
N GLN A 673 -6.92 4.51 20.96
CA GLN A 673 -6.57 3.10 20.80
C GLN A 673 -7.03 2.21 21.97
N SER A 674 -7.87 2.68 22.89
CA SER A 674 -8.42 1.82 23.94
C SER A 674 -9.46 0.88 23.34
N PHE A 675 -9.37 -0.40 23.70
CA PHE A 675 -10.42 -1.36 23.38
C PHE A 675 -11.76 -0.90 23.97
N ARG A 676 -12.82 -0.90 23.18
CA ARG A 676 -14.18 -0.53 23.61
C ARG A 676 -15.18 -1.50 22.99
N ASN A 677 -16.07 -2.04 23.80
CA ASN A 677 -17.13 -2.93 23.35
C ASN A 677 -18.48 -2.49 23.89
N PHE A 678 -19.44 -2.28 22.98
CA PHE A 678 -20.77 -1.78 23.31
C PHE A 678 -21.78 -2.94 23.36
N PHE A 679 -22.17 -3.33 24.57
CA PHE A 679 -23.20 -4.35 24.76
C PHE A 679 -24.60 -3.71 24.68
N LEU A 680 -25.43 -4.21 23.77
CA LEU A 680 -26.81 -3.75 23.62
C LEU A 680 -27.76 -4.34 24.68
N GLY A 681 -27.36 -5.40 25.37
CA GLY A 681 -28.16 -6.02 26.43
C GLY A 681 -27.30 -6.81 27.41
N GLY A 682 -27.89 -7.17 28.55
CA GLY A 682 -27.20 -7.82 29.67
C GLY A 682 -26.45 -6.85 30.57
N SER A 683 -25.64 -7.42 31.49
CA SER A 683 -24.83 -6.68 32.47
C SER A 683 -23.35 -7.07 32.32
N PRO A 684 -22.60 -6.36 31.46
CA PRO A 684 -21.21 -6.70 31.20
C PRO A 684 -20.31 -6.38 32.39
N GLN A 685 -19.29 -7.21 32.59
CA GLN A 685 -18.19 -6.88 33.48
C GLN A 685 -17.34 -5.76 32.86
N GLN A 686 -16.82 -4.84 33.68
CA GLN A 686 -16.02 -3.68 33.22
C GLN A 686 -14.81 -4.08 32.36
N GLU A 687 -14.18 -5.22 32.67
CA GLU A 687 -13.03 -5.76 31.93
C GLU A 687 -13.37 -6.09 30.47
N LEU A 688 -14.62 -6.50 30.19
CA LEU A 688 -15.10 -6.79 28.83
C LEU A 688 -15.44 -5.52 28.03
N GLN A 689 -15.44 -4.35 28.68
CA GLN A 689 -15.69 -3.04 28.07
C GLN A 689 -14.40 -2.22 27.85
N GLY A 690 -13.25 -2.72 28.31
CA GLY A 690 -11.93 -2.12 28.10
C GLY A 690 -11.45 -1.14 29.18
N GLU A 691 -12.14 -1.02 30.30
CA GLU A 691 -11.65 -0.23 31.45
C GLU A 691 -10.65 -1.06 32.27
N SER A 692 -9.36 -0.85 32.05
CA SER A 692 -8.32 -1.36 32.93
C SER A 692 -8.15 -0.42 34.13
N ARG A 693 -8.13 -0.98 35.34
CA ARG A 693 -7.78 -0.25 36.57
C ARG A 693 -6.39 0.35 36.41
N GLN A 694 -6.28 1.68 36.33
CA GLN A 694 -5.00 2.35 36.56
C GLN A 694 -4.55 2.05 37.99
N GLU A 695 -3.63 1.08 38.17
CA GLU A 695 -2.79 1.04 39.37
C GLU A 695 -1.82 2.21 39.31
N GLY A 696 -2.27 3.36 39.82
CA GLY A 696 -1.41 4.51 40.09
C GLY A 696 -0.40 4.16 41.19
N ARG A 697 0.76 3.62 40.80
CA ARG A 697 1.96 3.67 41.65
C ARG A 697 2.59 5.06 41.52
N HIS A 698 2.49 5.79 42.63
CA HIS A 698 3.23 7.00 43.01
C HIS A 698 2.88 8.30 42.28
N GLN A 699 2.05 9.11 42.93
CA GLN A 699 2.43 10.48 43.31
C GLN A 699 1.54 11.01 44.45
N GLY A 700 2.19 11.55 45.49
CA GLY A 700 1.72 12.68 46.29
C GLY A 700 0.48 12.50 47.16
N GLN A 701 0.70 12.33 48.46
CA GLN A 701 -0.25 12.78 49.48
C GLN A 701 -0.51 14.28 49.34
N GLN A 702 -1.66 14.68 48.79
CA GLN A 702 -2.40 15.89 49.15
C GLN A 702 -3.68 15.94 48.31
N GLY A 703 -4.81 15.58 48.94
CA GLY A 703 -6.11 15.55 48.29
C GLY A 703 -7.17 14.73 49.03
N ARG A 704 -7.08 14.65 50.36
CA ARG A 704 -8.19 14.16 51.20
C ARG A 704 -8.93 15.37 51.74
N GLN A 705 -9.97 15.78 51.02
CA GLN A 705 -11.23 16.36 51.53
C GLN A 705 -11.96 17.08 50.40
N GLN A 706 -12.73 16.32 49.62
CA GLN A 706 -14.04 16.76 49.13
C GLN A 706 -14.86 15.49 48.90
N GLY A 707 -15.85 15.30 49.76
CA GLY A 707 -16.69 14.12 49.80
C GLY A 707 -17.71 14.09 48.66
N GLN A 708 -17.89 12.88 48.13
CA GLN A 708 -19.18 12.24 47.97
C GLN A 708 -20.19 12.93 47.05
N GLN A 709 -20.03 12.76 45.73
CA GLN A 709 -21.12 12.52 44.78
C GLN A 709 -20.62 12.12 43.36
N GLY A 710 -19.57 11.31 43.28
CA GLY A 710 -19.24 10.59 42.05
C GLY A 710 -19.81 9.17 42.16
N GLN A 711 -20.97 8.91 41.56
CA GLN A 711 -21.47 7.55 41.40
C GLN A 711 -20.38 6.70 40.76
N GLU A 712 -20.06 5.57 41.40
CA GLU A 712 -19.40 4.44 40.75
C GLU A 712 -20.15 4.16 39.44
N GLN A 713 -19.56 4.51 38.29
CA GLN A 713 -20.14 4.21 36.98
C GLN A 713 -20.15 2.69 36.81
N SER A 714 -21.30 2.09 37.14
CA SER A 714 -21.48 0.65 37.10
C SER A 714 -21.65 0.22 35.64
N GLY A 715 -20.81 -0.70 35.16
CA GLY A 715 -20.91 -1.29 33.83
C GLY A 715 -22.32 -1.81 33.55
N GLY A 716 -22.97 -1.23 32.55
CA GLY A 716 -24.32 -1.57 32.08
C GLY A 716 -24.34 -1.67 30.55
N ASN A 717 -25.49 -2.02 29.99
CA ASN A 717 -25.68 -1.99 28.54
C ASN A 717 -25.91 -0.55 28.03
N VAL A 718 -25.91 -0.36 26.72
CA VAL A 718 -26.07 0.97 26.07
C VAL A 718 -27.33 1.71 26.52
N TYR A 719 -28.43 1.01 26.87
CA TYR A 719 -29.67 1.65 27.31
C TYR A 719 -29.55 2.31 28.70
N SER A 720 -28.65 1.84 29.55
CA SER A 720 -28.48 2.32 30.94
C SER A 720 -28.09 3.81 31.02
N GLY A 721 -27.50 4.38 29.96
CA GLY A 721 -27.10 5.79 29.93
C GLY A 721 -28.19 6.78 29.49
N PHE A 722 -29.32 6.31 28.97
CA PHE A 722 -30.39 7.18 28.46
C PHE A 722 -31.37 7.61 29.56
N ASN A 723 -31.94 8.81 29.42
CA ASN A 723 -33.03 9.26 30.29
C ASN A 723 -34.26 8.35 30.11
N GLN A 724 -34.87 7.95 31.23
CA GLN A 724 -35.97 6.98 31.23
C GLN A 724 -37.21 7.46 30.47
N ASP A 725 -37.56 8.73 30.61
CA ASP A 725 -38.78 9.32 30.04
C ASP A 725 -38.62 9.46 28.53
N LEU A 726 -37.44 9.93 28.11
CA LEU A 726 -37.07 10.03 26.70
C LEU A 726 -36.99 8.66 26.03
N LEU A 727 -36.48 7.63 26.73
CA LEU A 727 -36.37 6.28 26.18
C LEU A 727 -37.75 5.60 26.09
N ALA A 728 -38.62 5.79 27.09
CA ALA A 728 -40.00 5.33 27.08
C ALA A 728 -40.79 5.93 25.91
N GLU A 729 -40.62 7.24 25.68
CA GLU A 729 -41.23 7.94 24.55
C GLU A 729 -40.65 7.47 23.21
N ALA A 730 -39.31 7.40 23.08
CA ALA A 730 -38.64 7.04 21.83
C ALA A 730 -38.93 5.60 21.37
N LEU A 731 -39.04 4.65 22.31
CA LEU A 731 -39.37 3.26 22.02
C LEU A 731 -40.88 2.98 22.05
N ASN A 732 -41.69 3.96 22.49
CA ASN A 732 -43.13 3.82 22.70
C ASN A 732 -43.49 2.65 23.63
N ILE A 733 -42.83 2.58 24.79
CA ILE A 733 -43.01 1.54 25.81
C ILE A 733 -43.22 2.17 27.18
N ASP A 734 -43.78 1.41 28.12
CA ASP A 734 -43.95 1.89 29.49
C ASP A 734 -42.61 2.00 30.25
N ARG A 735 -42.62 2.79 31.34
CA ARG A 735 -41.44 2.97 32.20
C ARG A 735 -41.01 1.67 32.89
N GLU A 736 -41.92 0.73 33.13
CA GLU A 736 -41.58 -0.54 33.77
C GLU A 736 -40.67 -1.38 32.86
N LEU A 737 -40.95 -1.38 31.55
CA LEU A 737 -40.15 -2.05 30.55
C LEU A 737 -38.81 -1.34 30.33
N VAL A 738 -38.78 0.00 30.33
CA VAL A 738 -37.52 0.77 30.36
C VAL A 738 -36.66 0.40 31.57
N ASN A 739 -37.26 0.30 32.76
CA ASN A 739 -36.56 -0.12 33.97
C ASN A 739 -35.97 -1.53 33.83
N LYS A 740 -36.65 -2.44 33.10
CA LYS A 740 -36.13 -3.79 32.81
C LYS A 740 -34.95 -3.74 31.82
N LEU A 741 -35.00 -2.91 30.77
CA LEU A 741 -33.91 -2.73 29.81
C LEU A 741 -32.64 -2.14 30.45
N GLN A 742 -32.82 -1.20 31.38
CA GLN A 742 -31.72 -0.52 32.06
C GLN A 742 -31.22 -1.25 33.32
N ARG A 743 -31.88 -2.35 33.72
CA ARG A 743 -31.56 -3.07 34.97
C ARG A 743 -30.16 -3.67 34.89
N ASN A 744 -29.32 -3.33 35.87
CA ASN A 744 -28.00 -3.92 36.01
C ASN A 744 -28.05 -5.15 36.94
N ASP A 745 -28.26 -6.33 36.36
CA ASP A 745 -28.22 -7.60 37.09
C ASP A 745 -26.82 -8.21 37.05
N ARG A 746 -26.02 -7.96 38.09
CA ARG A 746 -24.64 -8.48 38.19
C ARG A 746 -24.55 -10.01 38.18
N GLN A 747 -25.65 -10.74 38.42
CA GLN A 747 -25.65 -12.21 38.31
C GLN A 747 -25.91 -12.68 36.87
N ARG A 748 -26.32 -11.79 35.96
CA ARG A 748 -26.62 -12.07 34.56
C ARG A 748 -25.60 -11.40 33.63
N GLY A 749 -24.50 -12.10 33.37
CA GLY A 749 -23.44 -11.63 32.47
C GLY A 749 -23.84 -11.61 30.98
N VAL A 750 -22.83 -11.48 30.11
CA VAL A 750 -23.01 -11.35 28.63
C VAL A 750 -23.36 -12.68 27.94
N ILE A 751 -23.04 -13.81 28.57
CA ILE A 751 -23.47 -15.15 28.13
C ILE A 751 -24.64 -15.56 29.03
N VAL A 752 -25.82 -15.73 28.43
CA VAL A 752 -27.06 -16.04 29.15
C VAL A 752 -27.58 -17.42 28.79
N ARG A 753 -28.21 -18.10 29.76
CA ARG A 753 -28.93 -19.35 29.51
C ARG A 753 -30.35 -19.01 29.03
N VAL A 754 -30.71 -19.49 27.85
CA VAL A 754 -32.09 -19.42 27.33
C VAL A 754 -32.92 -20.49 28.04
N GLN A 755 -34.01 -20.10 28.70
CA GLN A 755 -34.84 -21.02 29.51
C GLN A 755 -35.91 -21.73 28.67
N ASP A 756 -36.47 -21.02 27.69
CA ASP A 756 -37.48 -21.53 26.76
C ASP A 756 -36.88 -21.90 25.39
N GLU A 757 -37.68 -22.46 24.49
CA GLU A 757 -37.24 -22.77 23.13
C GLU A 757 -36.82 -21.48 22.39
N PHE A 758 -35.59 -21.44 21.87
CA PHE A 758 -35.10 -20.30 21.09
C PHE A 758 -35.68 -20.34 19.67
N GLN A 759 -36.80 -19.65 19.48
CA GLN A 759 -37.51 -19.58 18.21
C GLN A 759 -36.90 -18.49 17.32
N VAL A 760 -36.56 -18.84 16.08
CA VAL A 760 -36.03 -17.93 15.07
C VAL A 760 -36.66 -18.27 13.74
N VAL A 761 -37.12 -17.25 13.01
CA VAL A 761 -37.55 -17.39 11.61
C VAL A 761 -36.31 -17.63 10.74
N ALA A 762 -36.08 -18.90 10.37
CA ALA A 762 -34.98 -19.32 9.50
C ALA A 762 -35.48 -20.30 8.43
N PRO A 763 -34.92 -20.27 7.20
CA PRO A 763 -35.31 -21.21 6.14
C PRO A 763 -35.06 -22.67 6.55
N HIS A 764 -35.84 -23.61 6.01
CA HIS A 764 -35.70 -25.03 6.32
C HIS A 764 -34.28 -25.55 6.02
N ARG A 765 -33.76 -26.40 6.93
CA ARG A 765 -32.37 -26.89 6.96
C ARG A 765 -31.85 -27.46 5.62
N ARG A 766 -32.72 -28.10 4.83
CA ARG A 766 -32.37 -28.64 3.49
C ARG A 766 -32.15 -27.55 2.45
N GLU A 767 -33.09 -26.60 2.35
CA GLU A 767 -32.95 -25.48 1.42
C GLU A 767 -31.74 -24.59 1.75
N GLN A 768 -31.42 -24.45 3.04
CA GLN A 768 -30.24 -23.69 3.47
C GLN A 768 -28.94 -24.42 3.09
N GLN A 769 -28.87 -25.74 3.24
CA GLN A 769 -27.73 -26.55 2.82
C GLN A 769 -27.57 -26.62 1.30
N GLU A 770 -28.67 -26.72 0.55
CA GLU A 770 -28.67 -26.72 -0.92
C GLU A 770 -28.19 -25.36 -1.47
N ARG A 771 -28.70 -24.24 -0.92
CA ARG A 771 -28.24 -22.89 -1.31
C ARG A 771 -26.80 -22.60 -0.89
N GLU A 772 -26.35 -23.10 0.26
CA GLU A 772 -24.95 -22.98 0.68
C GLU A 772 -24.03 -23.82 -0.23
N GLN A 773 -24.46 -25.01 -0.66
CA GLN A 773 -23.71 -25.82 -1.64
C GLN A 773 -23.71 -25.19 -3.04
N GLU A 774 -24.81 -24.57 -3.48
CA GLU A 774 -24.85 -23.83 -4.75
C GLU A 774 -23.95 -22.58 -4.70
N GLN A 775 -23.99 -21.79 -3.62
CA GLN A 775 -23.08 -20.65 -3.45
C GLN A 775 -21.61 -21.08 -3.35
N GLU A 776 -21.30 -22.20 -2.69
CA GLU A 776 -19.94 -22.74 -2.65
C GLU A 776 -19.47 -23.20 -4.05
N ARG A 777 -20.36 -23.79 -4.88
CA ARG A 777 -20.05 -24.22 -6.25
C ARG A 777 -19.91 -23.06 -7.24
N GLU A 778 -20.76 -22.05 -7.14
CA GLU A 778 -20.69 -20.84 -7.98
C GLU A 778 -19.43 -20.01 -7.70
N GLN A 779 -18.92 -20.06 -6.46
CA GLN A 779 -17.68 -19.37 -6.08
C GLN A 779 -16.40 -20.17 -6.40
N GLU A 780 -16.45 -21.51 -6.45
CA GLU A 780 -15.34 -22.34 -6.94
C GLU A 780 -15.10 -22.19 -8.47
N GLN A 781 -16.10 -21.68 -9.21
CA GLN A 781 -15.99 -21.43 -10.65
C GLN A 781 -15.60 -20.00 -11.04
N GLY A 782 -15.27 -19.12 -10.08
CA GLY A 782 -14.80 -17.76 -10.35
C GLY A 782 -15.89 -16.89 -11.00
N SER A 783 -16.81 -16.37 -10.20
CA SER A 783 -17.78 -15.37 -10.65
C SER A 783 -17.10 -14.00 -10.81
N ASN A 784 -16.91 -13.57 -12.07
CA ASN A 784 -16.45 -12.22 -12.45
C ASN A 784 -17.58 -11.18 -12.39
N GLY A 785 -18.34 -11.12 -11.28
CA GLY A 785 -19.47 -10.20 -11.10
C GLY A 785 -19.13 -9.06 -10.15
N LEU A 786 -18.90 -7.85 -10.68
CA LEU A 786 -18.61 -6.62 -9.93
C LEU A 786 -19.87 -5.95 -9.35
N GLU A 787 -20.86 -6.75 -8.95
CA GLU A 787 -22.17 -6.28 -8.50
C GLU A 787 -22.59 -7.02 -7.22
N GLU A 788 -21.92 -6.72 -6.10
CA GLU A 788 -22.41 -7.05 -4.78
C GLU A 788 -22.47 -5.79 -3.91
N THR A 789 -23.69 -5.40 -3.56
CA THR A 789 -23.97 -4.34 -2.59
C THR A 789 -23.49 -4.83 -1.22
N LEU A 790 -23.12 -3.94 -0.29
CA LEU A 790 -22.71 -4.27 1.09
C LEU A 790 -23.64 -5.30 1.80
N CYS A 791 -24.90 -5.43 1.36
CA CYS A 791 -25.89 -6.37 1.89
C CYS A 791 -25.81 -7.81 1.32
N THR A 792 -25.06 -8.07 0.25
CA THR A 792 -24.90 -9.40 -0.37
C THR A 792 -23.52 -10.04 -0.13
N LEU A 793 -22.55 -9.26 0.34
CA LEU A 793 -21.19 -9.73 0.63
C LEU A 793 -21.19 -10.95 1.59
N SER A 794 -20.40 -11.96 1.25
CA SER A 794 -20.14 -13.08 2.17
C SER A 794 -19.32 -12.60 3.37
N LEU A 795 -19.82 -12.87 4.57
CA LEU A 795 -19.15 -12.55 5.84
C LEU A 795 -18.49 -13.79 6.48
N LYS A 796 -18.64 -14.97 5.87
CA LYS A 796 -18.25 -16.24 6.48
C LYS A 796 -17.54 -17.16 5.48
N ARG A 797 -16.45 -17.80 5.93
CA ARG A 797 -15.78 -18.87 5.17
C ARG A 797 -15.20 -19.91 6.13
N ASN A 798 -15.32 -21.20 5.80
CA ASN A 798 -14.79 -22.28 6.64
C ASN A 798 -13.34 -22.60 6.28
N ILE A 799 -12.42 -22.48 7.25
CA ILE A 799 -10.97 -22.73 7.09
C ILE A 799 -10.57 -24.20 7.33
N ASN A 800 -11.49 -25.02 7.84
CA ASN A 800 -11.17 -26.37 8.29
C ASN A 800 -11.09 -27.41 7.18
N LYS A 801 -11.65 -27.13 5.99
CA LYS A 801 -11.66 -28.06 4.84
C LYS A 801 -10.23 -28.37 4.37
N PRO A 802 -9.72 -29.62 4.53
CA PRO A 802 -8.33 -29.95 4.16
C PRO A 802 -8.05 -29.82 2.65
N SER A 803 -9.06 -29.96 1.80
CA SER A 803 -8.95 -29.79 0.34
C SER A 803 -8.66 -28.35 -0.08
N LEU A 804 -8.86 -27.37 0.81
CA LEU A 804 -8.57 -25.96 0.58
C LEU A 804 -7.19 -25.54 1.11
N ALA A 805 -6.31 -26.49 1.48
CA ALA A 805 -4.98 -26.15 1.97
C ALA A 805 -4.11 -25.55 0.86
N ASP A 806 -3.55 -24.36 1.11
CA ASP A 806 -2.59 -23.70 0.22
C ASP A 806 -1.29 -24.51 0.11
N VAL A 807 -0.88 -25.07 1.24
CA VAL A 807 0.30 -25.93 1.34
C VAL A 807 -0.07 -27.20 2.08
N PHE A 808 0.18 -28.33 1.45
CA PHE A 808 0.01 -29.66 2.03
C PHE A 808 1.31 -30.46 1.88
N ASN A 809 1.80 -30.99 2.99
CA ASN A 809 2.90 -31.95 3.01
C ASN A 809 2.45 -33.18 3.82
N PRO A 810 2.37 -34.37 3.20
CA PRO A 810 1.83 -35.58 3.86
C PRO A 810 2.63 -36.02 5.10
N ARG A 811 3.86 -35.54 5.29
CA ARG A 811 4.70 -35.86 6.44
C ARG A 811 4.89 -34.71 7.43
N ALA A 812 4.54 -33.49 7.05
CA ALA A 812 4.76 -32.30 7.86
C ALA A 812 3.48 -31.59 8.30
N GLY A 813 2.40 -31.68 7.53
CA GLY A 813 1.11 -31.07 7.88
C GLY A 813 0.45 -30.29 6.75
N ARG A 814 -0.38 -29.30 7.12
CA ARG A 814 -1.08 -28.43 6.18
C ARG A 814 -1.22 -27.00 6.68
N SER A 815 -1.32 -26.05 5.75
CA SER A 815 -1.58 -24.64 5.99
C SER A 815 -2.70 -24.16 5.07
N THR A 816 -3.69 -23.46 5.62
CA THR A 816 -4.85 -22.93 4.90
C THR A 816 -5.05 -21.47 5.29
N SER A 817 -5.10 -20.56 4.33
CA SER A 817 -5.31 -19.12 4.53
C SER A 817 -6.67 -18.67 3.99
N ILE A 818 -7.24 -17.67 4.65
CA ILE A 818 -8.39 -16.92 4.19
C ILE A 818 -7.97 -15.45 4.22
N ASN A 819 -7.83 -14.89 3.03
CA ASN A 819 -7.37 -13.53 2.76
C ASN A 819 -8.44 -12.78 1.94
N ALA A 820 -8.18 -11.54 1.54
CA ALA A 820 -9.14 -10.75 0.77
C ALA A 820 -9.50 -11.33 -0.61
N TYR A 821 -8.68 -12.20 -1.21
CA TYR A 821 -9.07 -12.92 -2.44
C TYR A 821 -10.11 -14.00 -2.17
N VAL A 822 -10.05 -14.65 -1.00
CA VAL A 822 -10.96 -15.74 -0.61
C VAL A 822 -12.25 -15.21 0.05
N LEU A 823 -12.12 -14.14 0.84
CA LEU A 823 -13.21 -13.52 1.57
C LEU A 823 -13.09 -11.99 1.47
N PRO A 824 -13.62 -11.35 0.41
CA PRO A 824 -13.36 -9.94 0.08
C PRO A 824 -13.63 -8.91 1.18
N ILE A 825 -14.56 -9.20 2.10
CA ILE A 825 -14.82 -8.32 3.25
C ILE A 825 -13.58 -8.12 4.14
N LEU A 826 -12.61 -9.04 4.10
CA LEU A 826 -11.35 -8.92 4.80
C LEU A 826 -10.49 -7.74 4.33
N GLU A 827 -10.68 -7.26 3.10
CA GLU A 827 -10.05 -6.02 2.62
C GLU A 827 -10.49 -4.83 3.48
N ASN A 828 -11.78 -4.74 3.81
CA ASN A 828 -12.34 -3.69 4.65
C ASN A 828 -11.88 -3.79 6.11
N LEU A 829 -11.62 -5.00 6.59
CA LEU A 829 -11.11 -5.23 7.93
C LEU A 829 -9.59 -5.03 8.01
N GLN A 830 -8.89 -5.00 6.87
CA GLN A 830 -7.43 -5.03 6.78
C GLN A 830 -6.80 -6.22 7.51
N LEU A 831 -7.51 -7.36 7.56
CA LEU A 831 -7.09 -8.55 8.29
C LEU A 831 -7.07 -9.77 7.37
N SER A 832 -6.23 -10.74 7.68
CA SER A 832 -6.33 -12.10 7.14
C SER A 832 -6.13 -13.12 8.24
N ILE A 833 -6.46 -14.38 7.94
CA ILE A 833 -6.29 -15.47 8.89
C ILE A 833 -5.71 -16.70 8.22
N ASN A 834 -4.82 -17.39 8.92
CA ASN A 834 -4.22 -18.63 8.46
C ASN A 834 -4.28 -19.69 9.56
N LYS A 835 -4.73 -20.89 9.21
CA LYS A 835 -4.71 -22.07 10.08
C LYS A 835 -3.59 -23.00 9.66
N VAL A 836 -2.78 -23.42 10.62
CA VAL A 836 -1.71 -24.40 10.40
C VAL A 836 -1.93 -25.61 11.29
N VAL A 837 -1.74 -26.78 10.69
CA VAL A 837 -1.69 -28.08 11.38
C VAL A 837 -0.33 -28.68 11.09
N LEU A 838 0.58 -28.68 12.06
CA LEU A 838 1.88 -29.34 11.98
C LEU A 838 1.82 -30.73 12.63
N TYR A 839 2.35 -31.72 11.93
CA TYR A 839 2.53 -33.07 12.43
C TYR A 839 3.71 -33.18 13.39
N LYS A 840 3.86 -34.36 14.01
CA LYS A 840 4.90 -34.65 14.98
C LYS A 840 6.29 -34.22 14.48
N ASN A 841 6.96 -33.38 15.27
CA ASN A 841 8.33 -32.90 15.01
C ASN A 841 8.52 -32.16 13.68
N ALA A 842 7.44 -31.81 12.98
CA ALA A 842 7.50 -31.02 11.77
C ALA A 842 7.87 -29.57 12.10
N ILE A 843 8.47 -28.89 11.14
CA ILE A 843 8.89 -27.50 11.26
C ILE A 843 8.11 -26.66 10.25
N TYR A 844 7.57 -25.53 10.70
CA TYR A 844 7.18 -24.46 9.79
C TYR A 844 8.44 -23.67 9.44
N ALA A 845 8.69 -23.48 8.15
CA ALA A 845 9.92 -22.88 7.64
C ALA A 845 10.23 -21.55 8.35
N PRO A 846 11.50 -21.30 8.75
CA PRO A 846 11.88 -20.01 9.31
C PRO A 846 11.52 -18.89 8.32
N HIS A 847 10.85 -17.84 8.79
CA HIS A 847 10.31 -16.79 7.93
C HIS A 847 10.12 -15.47 8.68
N TRP A 848 9.86 -14.38 7.96
CA TRP A 848 9.28 -13.15 8.51
C TRP A 848 8.06 -12.74 7.70
N ASN A 849 7.21 -11.89 8.27
CA ASN A 849 6.10 -11.26 7.56
C ASN A 849 6.50 -9.82 7.17
N PRO A 850 6.65 -9.52 5.87
CA PRO A 850 7.04 -8.19 5.38
C PRO A 850 6.08 -7.07 5.72
N ASP A 851 4.78 -7.34 5.80
CA ASP A 851 3.70 -6.35 5.77
C ASP A 851 2.60 -6.60 6.83
N ALA A 852 2.85 -7.46 7.82
CA ALA A 852 1.87 -7.78 8.85
C ALA A 852 2.49 -8.27 10.17
N HIS A 853 1.87 -7.89 11.30
CA HIS A 853 1.96 -8.64 12.55
C HIS A 853 1.24 -9.98 12.42
N SER A 854 1.62 -10.96 13.23
CA SER A 854 0.93 -12.25 13.31
C SER A 854 0.58 -12.61 14.75
N ILE A 855 -0.71 -12.78 15.03
CA ILE A 855 -1.23 -13.13 16.36
C ILE A 855 -1.66 -14.59 16.31
N LEU A 856 -0.86 -15.46 16.90
CA LEU A 856 -1.06 -16.91 16.92
C LEU A 856 -1.86 -17.30 18.16
N TYR A 857 -2.94 -18.04 17.98
CA TYR A 857 -3.67 -18.72 19.07
C TYR A 857 -3.51 -20.22 18.91
N ILE A 858 -2.91 -20.88 19.91
CA ILE A 858 -2.66 -22.32 19.88
C ILE A 858 -3.95 -23.07 20.18
N ILE A 859 -4.48 -23.76 19.16
CA ILE A 859 -5.74 -24.50 19.23
C ILE A 859 -5.54 -25.86 19.88
N ARG A 860 -4.44 -26.55 19.55
CA ARG A 860 -4.21 -27.92 20.02
C ARG A 860 -2.72 -28.28 19.96
N GLY A 861 -2.31 -29.16 20.87
CA GLY A 861 -0.97 -29.71 20.88
C GLY A 861 0.04 -28.80 21.59
N SER A 862 1.31 -28.98 21.26
CA SER A 862 2.40 -28.21 21.87
C SER A 862 3.62 -28.21 20.96
N GLY A 863 4.43 -27.16 21.01
CA GLY A 863 5.65 -27.04 20.22
C GLY A 863 6.52 -25.90 20.73
N ARG A 864 7.65 -25.65 20.08
CA ARG A 864 8.56 -24.54 20.40
C ARG A 864 8.44 -23.45 19.35
N ILE A 865 8.40 -22.20 19.76
CA ILE A 865 8.43 -21.03 18.88
C ILE A 865 9.62 -20.16 19.28
N GLN A 866 10.38 -19.71 18.29
CA GLN A 866 11.43 -18.71 18.48
C GLN A 866 11.19 -17.50 17.59
N ILE A 867 11.35 -16.30 18.14
CA ILE A 867 11.21 -15.01 17.45
C ILE A 867 12.48 -14.19 17.65
N VAL A 868 13.03 -13.65 16.57
CA VAL A 868 14.31 -12.93 16.52
C VAL A 868 14.11 -11.50 16.01
N SER A 869 14.72 -10.53 16.69
CA SER A 869 14.68 -9.10 16.37
C SER A 869 15.67 -8.69 15.27
N GLN A 870 15.65 -7.41 14.91
CA GLN A 870 16.58 -6.81 13.96
C GLN A 870 18.04 -6.86 14.43
N THR A 871 18.29 -6.89 15.74
CA THR A 871 19.62 -6.98 16.36
C THR A 871 20.16 -8.40 16.41
N GLY A 872 19.38 -9.39 15.96
CA GLY A 872 19.75 -10.80 16.04
C GLY A 872 19.57 -11.40 17.44
N ASP A 873 18.76 -10.76 18.30
CA ASP A 873 18.45 -11.24 19.66
C ASP A 873 17.14 -12.06 19.67
N ALA A 874 17.13 -13.17 20.41
CA ALA A 874 15.92 -13.96 20.63
C ALA A 874 14.97 -13.26 21.61
N VAL A 875 13.98 -12.53 21.09
CA VAL A 875 12.99 -11.83 21.92
C VAL A 875 11.91 -12.76 22.47
N PHE A 876 11.77 -13.96 21.88
CA PHE A 876 10.94 -15.03 22.40
C PHE A 876 11.57 -16.39 22.06
N ASP A 877 11.65 -17.28 23.04
CA ASP A 877 12.08 -18.66 22.87
C ASP A 877 11.45 -19.53 23.96
N ASP A 878 10.29 -20.12 23.66
CA ASP A 878 9.58 -20.95 24.64
C ASP A 878 8.74 -22.05 23.98
N ASN A 879 8.37 -23.03 24.80
CA ASN A 879 7.37 -24.03 24.46
C ASN A 879 5.97 -23.45 24.65
N VAL A 880 5.16 -23.56 23.61
CA VAL A 880 3.75 -23.15 23.60
C VAL A 880 2.83 -24.37 23.69
N LYS A 881 1.65 -24.17 24.29
CA LYS A 881 0.59 -25.16 24.46
C LYS A 881 -0.78 -24.53 24.21
N GLU A 882 -1.77 -25.39 24.04
CA GLU A 882 -3.19 -25.04 23.85
C GLU A 882 -3.68 -23.92 24.78
N GLY A 883 -4.41 -22.96 24.20
CA GLY A 883 -4.98 -21.79 24.87
C GLY A 883 -4.05 -20.58 24.98
N GLN A 884 -2.76 -20.71 24.61
CA GLN A 884 -1.83 -19.58 24.63
C GLN A 884 -1.89 -18.73 23.36
N VAL A 885 -1.57 -17.45 23.51
CA VAL A 885 -1.43 -16.47 22.42
C VAL A 885 0.03 -16.04 22.30
N VAL A 886 0.55 -15.96 21.07
CA VAL A 886 1.90 -15.44 20.76
C VAL A 886 1.79 -14.40 19.66
N VAL A 887 2.45 -13.25 19.83
CA VAL A 887 2.51 -12.20 18.82
C VAL A 887 3.89 -12.20 18.17
N VAL A 888 3.91 -12.26 16.83
CA VAL A 888 5.10 -12.09 16.01
C VAL A 888 5.00 -10.73 15.33
N PRO A 889 5.83 -9.74 15.73
CA PRO A 889 5.81 -8.44 15.09
C PRO A 889 6.24 -8.50 13.61
N GLN A 890 5.78 -7.55 12.81
CA GLN A 890 6.21 -7.39 11.42
C GLN A 890 7.74 -7.38 11.31
N GLY A 891 8.28 -8.07 10.30
CA GLY A 891 9.72 -8.11 10.02
C GLY A 891 10.54 -9.01 10.97
N PHE A 892 10.05 -9.36 12.15
CA PHE A 892 10.75 -10.27 13.05
C PHE A 892 10.76 -11.69 12.47
N ALA A 893 11.93 -12.33 12.52
CA ALA A 893 12.08 -13.66 12.00
C ALA A 893 11.58 -14.69 13.02
N VAL A 894 10.82 -15.69 12.57
CA VAL A 894 10.20 -16.68 13.43
C VAL A 894 10.39 -18.09 12.87
N VAL A 895 10.55 -19.06 13.77
CA VAL A 895 10.51 -20.49 13.45
C VAL A 895 9.60 -21.21 14.44
N GLN A 896 8.83 -22.18 13.95
CA GLN A 896 7.94 -23.00 14.78
C GLN A 896 8.25 -24.48 14.56
N LYS A 897 8.44 -25.22 15.64
CA LYS A 897 8.60 -26.68 15.63
C LYS A 897 7.53 -27.34 16.46
N ALA A 898 6.80 -28.27 15.85
CA ALA A 898 5.83 -29.08 16.57
C ALA A 898 6.51 -30.07 17.53
N GLY A 899 5.91 -30.30 18.69
CA GLY A 899 6.32 -31.35 19.60
C GLY A 899 5.83 -32.73 19.15
N ASN A 900 5.93 -33.70 20.07
CA ASN A 900 5.60 -35.10 19.78
C ASN A 900 4.12 -35.36 19.44
N ARG A 901 3.20 -34.47 19.86
CA ARG A 901 1.75 -34.59 19.63
C ARG A 901 1.24 -33.75 18.45
N GLY A 902 2.15 -33.12 17.68
CA GLY A 902 1.80 -32.11 16.70
C GLY A 902 1.49 -30.75 17.34
N LEU A 903 1.29 -29.74 16.49
CA LEU A 903 0.95 -28.38 16.88
C LEU A 903 -0.05 -27.80 15.89
N GLU A 904 -1.15 -27.25 16.39
CA GLU A 904 -2.20 -26.64 15.57
C GLU A 904 -2.53 -25.25 16.11
N TRP A 905 -2.55 -24.26 15.23
CA TRP A 905 -2.86 -22.88 15.57
C TRP A 905 -3.62 -22.17 14.46
N ILE A 906 -4.30 -21.09 14.83
CA ILE A 906 -4.71 -20.04 13.91
C ILE A 906 -3.82 -18.84 14.12
N SER A 907 -3.52 -18.11 13.05
CA SER A 907 -2.80 -16.87 13.07
C SER A 907 -3.64 -15.80 12.40
N PHE A 908 -4.02 -14.77 13.15
CA PHE A 908 -4.56 -13.56 12.56
C PHE A 908 -3.40 -12.69 12.07
N LYS A 909 -3.55 -12.04 10.93
CA LYS A 909 -2.53 -11.16 10.35
C LYS A 909 -3.13 -9.80 10.06
N THR A 910 -2.42 -8.74 10.41
CA THR A 910 -2.82 -7.31 10.27
C THR A 910 -2.66 -6.76 8.85
N HIS A 911 -2.85 -7.62 7.84
CA HIS A 911 -2.89 -7.22 6.45
C HIS A 911 -3.82 -8.17 5.68
N PRO A 912 -4.67 -7.65 4.77
CA PRO A 912 -5.67 -8.46 4.06
C PRO A 912 -5.04 -9.48 3.10
N LEU A 913 -3.80 -9.23 2.66
CA LEU A 913 -3.02 -10.05 1.74
C LEU A 913 -1.61 -10.30 2.28
N ALA A 914 -1.49 -10.57 3.58
CA ALA A 914 -0.21 -10.66 4.29
C ALA A 914 0.79 -11.60 3.59
N LYS A 915 2.00 -11.11 3.36
CA LYS A 915 3.09 -11.82 2.69
C LYS A 915 3.95 -12.58 3.70
N ILE A 916 4.62 -13.62 3.21
CA ILE A 916 5.56 -14.43 3.99
C ILE A 916 6.85 -14.52 3.19
N SER A 917 7.94 -14.06 3.79
CA SER A 917 9.29 -14.23 3.27
C SER A 917 9.97 -15.36 4.00
N GLN A 918 10.22 -16.47 3.31
CA GLN A 918 10.91 -17.62 3.90
C GLN A 918 12.42 -17.41 3.88
N LEU A 919 13.10 -17.79 4.96
CA LEU A 919 14.56 -17.85 5.02
C LEU A 919 15.10 -19.08 4.29
N ALA A 920 14.42 -20.22 4.41
CA ALA A 920 14.86 -21.49 3.85
C ALA A 920 13.73 -22.24 3.16
N GLY A 921 14.08 -23.22 2.34
CA GLY A 921 13.15 -23.96 1.49
C GLY A 921 13.09 -23.41 0.06
N ARG A 922 12.28 -24.02 -0.79
CA ARG A 922 12.14 -23.58 -2.19
C ARG A 922 11.40 -22.24 -2.28
N GLY A 923 11.92 -21.29 -3.06
CA GLY A 923 11.37 -19.93 -3.17
C GLY A 923 11.69 -19.04 -1.97
N SER A 924 12.68 -19.43 -1.16
CA SER A 924 13.15 -18.69 0.00
C SER A 924 14.25 -17.70 -0.36
N PHE A 925 14.62 -16.84 0.58
CA PHE A 925 15.77 -15.96 0.46
C PHE A 925 17.07 -16.71 0.10
N LEU A 926 17.31 -17.88 0.70
CA LEU A 926 18.52 -18.66 0.42
C LEU A 926 18.53 -19.18 -1.03
N THR A 927 17.40 -19.65 -1.55
CA THR A 927 17.33 -20.16 -2.94
C THR A 927 17.33 -19.03 -3.98
N SER A 928 16.73 -17.88 -3.65
CA SER A 928 16.67 -16.72 -4.55
C SER A 928 18.00 -15.97 -4.67
N THR A 929 18.95 -16.19 -3.76
CA THR A 929 20.21 -15.45 -3.66
C THR A 929 21.37 -16.22 -4.32
N PRO A 930 22.25 -15.57 -5.10
CA PRO A 930 23.41 -16.23 -5.71
C PRO A 930 24.35 -16.85 -4.66
N VAL A 931 24.96 -17.99 -4.99
CA VAL A 931 25.88 -18.73 -4.09
C VAL A 931 27.01 -17.83 -3.60
N ASP A 932 27.57 -16.98 -4.47
CA ASP A 932 28.68 -16.09 -4.12
C ASP A 932 28.29 -14.99 -3.13
N VAL A 933 27.03 -14.54 -3.16
CA VAL A 933 26.53 -13.59 -2.16
C VAL A 933 26.47 -14.26 -0.80
N LEU A 934 25.96 -15.50 -0.72
CA LEU A 934 25.90 -16.26 0.54
C LEU A 934 27.30 -16.62 1.07
N ALA A 935 28.17 -17.13 0.20
CA ALA A 935 29.53 -17.51 0.54
C ALA A 935 30.31 -16.34 1.15
N ASN A 936 30.21 -15.16 0.53
CA ASN A 936 30.85 -13.97 1.05
C ASN A 936 30.14 -13.41 2.28
N ALA A 937 28.80 -13.32 2.31
CA ALA A 937 28.09 -12.79 3.47
C ALA A 937 28.37 -13.57 4.77
N PHE A 938 28.52 -14.89 4.70
CA PHE A 938 28.77 -15.75 5.86
C PHE A 938 30.23 -16.21 6.03
N ARG A 939 31.13 -15.87 5.10
CA ARG A 939 32.53 -16.33 5.08
C ARG A 939 32.63 -17.86 5.07
N VAL A 940 31.89 -18.49 4.16
CA VAL A 940 31.85 -19.94 3.96
C VAL A 940 32.33 -20.30 2.56
N SER A 941 32.68 -21.57 2.34
CA SER A 941 33.05 -22.02 0.99
C SER A 941 31.83 -21.98 0.06
N ARG A 942 32.04 -21.94 -1.27
CA ARG A 942 30.94 -22.07 -2.24
C ARG A 942 30.17 -23.37 -2.07
N GLU A 943 30.83 -24.44 -1.68
CA GLU A 943 30.21 -25.73 -1.40
C GLU A 943 29.29 -25.64 -0.16
N ASP A 944 29.76 -25.04 0.93
CA ASP A 944 28.95 -24.79 2.12
C ASP A 944 27.75 -23.88 1.80
N ALA A 945 27.96 -22.85 0.98
CA ALA A 945 26.87 -21.98 0.52
C ALA A 945 25.85 -22.73 -0.36
N ARG A 946 26.27 -23.67 -1.22
CA ARG A 946 25.36 -24.55 -1.96
C ARG A 946 24.61 -25.52 -1.04
N ARG A 947 25.29 -26.07 -0.03
CA ARG A 947 24.66 -26.94 0.99
C ARG A 947 23.60 -26.17 1.79
N LEU A 948 23.91 -24.93 2.19
CA LEU A 948 22.96 -24.03 2.84
C LEU A 948 21.75 -23.75 1.95
N LYS A 949 22.00 -23.38 0.69
CA LYS A 949 20.98 -23.02 -0.29
C LYS A 949 20.05 -24.20 -0.63
N ASN A 950 20.61 -25.40 -0.78
CA ASN A 950 19.90 -26.60 -1.26
C ASN A 950 19.54 -27.59 -0.14
N GLY A 951 19.77 -27.24 1.12
CA GLY A 951 19.56 -28.14 2.27
C GLY A 951 18.09 -28.57 2.44
N ARG A 952 17.15 -27.70 2.07
CA ARG A 952 15.70 -27.96 2.11
C ARG A 952 15.07 -27.76 0.74
N ARG A 953 14.29 -28.76 0.30
CA ARG A 953 13.54 -28.69 -0.97
C ARG A 953 12.05 -28.45 -0.77
N GLU A 954 11.56 -28.63 0.45
CA GLU A 954 10.20 -28.27 0.84
C GLU A 954 10.02 -26.73 0.82
N ILE A 955 8.77 -26.26 0.74
CA ILE A 955 8.45 -24.82 0.72
C ILE A 955 8.19 -24.33 2.15
N THR A 956 6.96 -24.47 2.65
CA THR A 956 6.57 -23.91 3.97
C THR A 956 6.64 -24.91 5.11
N LEU A 957 6.39 -26.20 4.84
CA LEU A 957 6.24 -27.23 5.87
C LEU A 957 7.31 -28.30 5.69
N PHE A 958 8.25 -28.36 6.62
CA PHE A 958 9.42 -29.23 6.59
C PHE A 958 9.15 -30.52 7.33
N SER A 959 9.47 -31.64 6.67
CA SER A 959 9.37 -32.95 7.32
C SER A 959 10.48 -33.10 8.35
N PRO A 960 10.24 -33.86 9.44
CA PRO A 960 11.29 -34.25 10.36
C PRO A 960 12.43 -34.94 9.59
N LEU A 961 13.67 -34.57 9.88
CA LEU A 961 14.82 -35.27 9.30
C LEU A 961 14.82 -36.72 9.82
N ARG A 962 15.03 -37.68 8.93
CA ARG A 962 15.21 -39.08 9.35
C ARG A 962 16.51 -39.15 10.14
N SER A 963 16.49 -39.73 11.34
CA SER A 963 17.74 -40.06 12.03
C SER A 963 18.51 -41.00 11.11
N SER A 964 19.71 -40.60 10.70
CA SER A 964 20.71 -41.50 10.14
C SER A 964 21.20 -42.41 11.26
N SER A 965 20.37 -43.37 11.64
CA SER A 965 20.72 -44.50 12.49
C SER A 965 20.52 -45.76 11.65
N HIS A 966 21.65 -46.40 11.31
CA HIS A 966 21.85 -47.60 10.49
C HIS A 966 22.00 -47.37 8.97
N TYR A 967 23.24 -47.12 8.55
CA TYR A 967 23.93 -47.95 7.56
C TYR A 967 25.37 -48.19 8.03
#